data_AF-A0A7S9D122-F1
#
_entry.id   AF-A0A7S9D122-F1
#
_cell.length_a   1.000
_cell.length_b   1.000
_cell.length_c   1.000
_cell.angle_alpha   90.00
_cell.angle_beta   90.00
_cell.angle_gamma   90.00
#
_symmetry.space_group_name_H-M   'P 1'
#
loop_
_entity.id
_entity.type
_entity.pdbx_description
1 polymer ?
#
loop_
_entity_poly.entity_id
_entity_poly.type
_entity_poly.pdbx_seq_one_letter_code
_entity_poly.pdbx_strand_id
1 'polypeptide(L)'
;MQFLILLDRTRRESLTEQLVEQIRQAIAKGRIARGARLPSSRNLADQLGISRNTVVRAYESLILEGRAEARPASGIFVAEQTSAPVSPGPAAGPAPERPPIVPPPPTVDLELKRLAVRKERRMAVDFALDQTNPAVFPLKTWRRLVQTHLAHGATSHFAAANDPAGSPELRAAIAHHQSTARGLSVDAAQIIITSGRTESLNLIARMVLSYDARVVMEDPGHLGAYLSFRSAGARIISCPTDENGLVSDLLPERGCTMVYVTPSHQFPTGALLSAQRRKSLVAWARRNGSLIVEDGFGDEFHDEGKQLEPLSLLAPDCTLYVGDFTASLGSGLSLGYLIVPQRYAEAARLTKAVLDAGVSWLDQAVLAELLSSGRYASHLQRVRAHYRAGRNTLVAELRRWFGDVTLGGGNAGLQLFWQLPPGVPQARIFEHQARRGRIGVYSLDSAPVHDGETGDMAKRGILLGFGGLSERQIEKGIAKLSDIVDDALDDHLTEIGQLLIDLPPDRPPIPTARIRGMAASAKKHEPALTARRPTRPDFQTLAPFEHGSAMPFLKSIYHYPVKGLSGQPLSSVRLVKGKPFPHDRQFALARPGVPLQTGNPRWAKKGLFVMLMLEEALAKVKTHLDPETLQFEIRSGNQTILTVNLDEAGAKSTIEDYFHQLVPTLPAPPTLIRSKDGHFMDKPDSVISLINLATLRDLEERWGTEIDPLRFRANLYVDTGRPWEEFDWVDQEVRLGDVTFRVDRRNGRCGATNVNPASGVRDMDIPGSLRASFGHKDLGVYLTAETSGTIAIEDKLMRPFTAPKMPAAAGKLNGSAGRRFICRGCYYIYSEDAGVPGDGIAPGTTYQQLQENYRCPDCGTDKGKLRPHVA
;
A
#
# COMPACT_ATOMS: atom_id res chain seq x y z
N MET A 1 -41.60 18.60 -26.95
CA MET A 1 -41.47 18.90 -25.51
C MET A 1 -42.54 18.10 -24.79
N GLN A 2 -42.17 17.22 -23.85
CA GLN A 2 -43.11 16.50 -22.99
C GLN A 2 -42.91 17.02 -21.56
N PHE A 3 -43.96 17.55 -20.95
CA PHE A 3 -43.99 17.89 -19.53
C PHE A 3 -45.30 17.36 -18.94
N LEU A 4 -45.23 16.82 -17.73
CA LEU A 4 -46.35 16.16 -17.08
C LEU A 4 -47.37 17.22 -16.64
N ILE A 5 -48.58 17.16 -17.20
CA ILE A 5 -49.74 17.94 -16.75
C ILE A 5 -50.77 16.95 -16.23
N LEU A 6 -51.23 17.16 -14.99
CA LEU A 6 -52.22 16.32 -14.34
C LEU A 6 -53.53 17.09 -14.25
N LEU A 7 -54.55 16.61 -14.97
CA LEU A 7 -55.87 17.22 -14.98
C LEU A 7 -56.83 16.40 -14.12
N ASP A 8 -57.56 17.07 -13.24
CA ASP A 8 -58.51 16.45 -12.33
C ASP A 8 -59.92 17.00 -12.57
N ARG A 9 -60.79 16.16 -13.15
CA ARG A 9 -62.18 16.52 -13.46
C ARG A 9 -63.07 16.64 -12.22
N THR A 10 -62.60 16.21 -11.06
CA THR A 10 -63.36 16.25 -9.80
C THR A 10 -63.17 17.56 -9.03
N ARG A 11 -62.17 18.37 -9.41
CA ARG A 11 -61.93 19.68 -8.83
C ARG A 11 -62.95 20.70 -9.30
N ARG A 12 -63.21 21.70 -8.45
CA ARG A 12 -64.12 22.82 -8.76
C ARG A 12 -63.56 23.74 -9.87
N GLU A 13 -62.25 23.76 -10.04
CA GLU A 13 -61.56 24.52 -11.08
C GLU A 13 -61.77 23.87 -12.45
N SER A 14 -62.01 24.69 -13.47
CA SER A 14 -62.12 24.22 -14.85
C SER A 14 -60.80 23.61 -15.32
N LEU A 15 -60.88 22.66 -16.26
CA LEU A 15 -59.69 22.08 -16.90
C LEU A 15 -58.80 23.13 -17.57
N THR A 16 -59.38 24.27 -17.97
CA THR A 16 -58.64 25.41 -18.51
C THR A 16 -57.77 26.06 -17.42
N GLU A 17 -58.35 26.36 -16.25
CA GLU A 17 -57.63 26.98 -15.13
C GLU A 17 -56.52 26.08 -14.60
N GLN A 18 -56.79 24.78 -14.47
CA GLN A 18 -55.79 23.80 -14.04
C GLN A 18 -54.61 23.72 -15.03
N LEU A 19 -54.90 23.81 -16.33
CA LEU A 19 -53.88 23.79 -17.38
C LEU A 19 -53.04 25.08 -17.37
N VAL A 20 -53.69 26.24 -17.25
CA VAL A 20 -53.03 27.55 -17.15
C VAL A 20 -52.09 27.57 -15.94
N GLU A 21 -52.57 27.17 -14.76
CA GLU A 21 -51.78 27.23 -13.53
C GLU A 21 -50.56 26.31 -13.58
N GLN A 22 -50.70 25.09 -14.12
CA GLN A 22 -49.57 24.17 -14.23
C GLN A 22 -48.51 24.66 -15.22
N ILE A 23 -48.92 25.24 -16.36
CA ILE A 23 -47.98 25.83 -17.31
C ILE A 23 -47.32 27.08 -16.71
N ARG A 24 -48.09 27.92 -16.02
CA ARG A 24 -47.60 29.12 -15.31
C ARG A 24 -46.54 28.75 -14.29
N GLN A 25 -46.79 27.73 -13.45
CA GLN A 25 -45.81 27.25 -12.48
C GLN A 25 -44.58 26.62 -13.15
N ALA A 26 -44.76 25.89 -14.25
CA ALA A 26 -43.64 25.29 -14.98
C ALA A 26 -42.71 26.36 -15.59
N ILE A 27 -43.28 27.46 -16.10
CA ILE A 27 -42.50 28.63 -16.56
C ILE A 27 -41.83 29.32 -15.36
N ALA A 28 -42.55 29.58 -14.27
CA ALA A 28 -42.02 30.27 -13.09
C ALA A 28 -40.87 29.51 -12.41
N LYS A 29 -40.94 28.18 -12.36
CA LYS A 29 -39.90 27.31 -11.78
C LYS A 29 -38.76 26.99 -12.78
N GLY A 30 -38.77 27.58 -13.97
CA GLY A 30 -37.74 27.38 -15.00
C GLY A 30 -37.74 26.00 -15.67
N ARG A 31 -38.81 25.21 -15.52
CA ARG A 31 -38.95 23.90 -16.16
C ARG A 31 -39.26 24.00 -17.65
N ILE A 32 -39.95 25.07 -18.05
CA ILE A 32 -40.08 25.48 -19.44
C ILE A 32 -39.24 26.74 -19.61
N ALA A 33 -38.17 26.64 -20.39
CA ALA A 33 -37.27 27.76 -20.61
C ALA A 33 -38.00 28.93 -21.29
N ARG A 34 -37.58 30.15 -20.96
CA ARG A 34 -38.01 31.35 -21.68
C ARG A 34 -37.61 31.24 -23.16
N GLY A 35 -38.45 31.74 -24.06
CA GLY A 35 -38.27 31.59 -25.50
C GLY A 35 -38.55 30.18 -26.04
N ALA A 36 -38.88 29.20 -25.19
CA ALA A 36 -39.16 27.84 -25.66
C ALA A 36 -40.54 27.73 -26.31
N ARG A 37 -40.64 26.91 -27.37
CA ARG A 37 -41.89 26.65 -28.09
C ARG A 37 -42.79 25.71 -27.29
N LEU A 38 -44.02 26.13 -27.01
CA LEU A 38 -45.06 25.29 -26.42
C LEU A 38 -45.61 24.30 -27.47
N PRO A 39 -46.12 23.12 -27.06
CA PRO A 39 -46.77 22.18 -27.96
C PRO A 39 -47.95 22.83 -28.71
N SER A 40 -48.26 22.37 -29.92
CA SER A 40 -49.43 22.89 -30.65
C SER A 40 -50.73 22.56 -29.89
N SER A 41 -51.77 23.39 -30.04
CA SER A 41 -53.03 23.19 -29.31
C SER A 41 -53.67 21.83 -29.60
N ARG A 42 -53.45 21.27 -30.81
CA ARG A 42 -53.92 19.92 -31.18
C ARG A 42 -53.11 18.86 -30.47
N ASN A 43 -51.78 18.95 -30.56
CA ASN A 43 -50.87 17.97 -29.96
C ASN A 43 -51.06 17.88 -28.43
N LEU A 44 -51.24 19.02 -27.75
CA LEU A 44 -51.46 19.01 -26.31
C LEU A 44 -52.87 18.52 -25.93
N ALA A 45 -53.88 18.79 -26.75
CA ALA A 45 -55.23 18.27 -26.53
C ALA A 45 -55.27 16.75 -26.66
N ASP A 46 -54.60 16.20 -27.68
CA ASP A 46 -54.47 14.77 -27.92
C ASP A 46 -53.72 14.08 -26.77
N GLN A 47 -52.63 14.68 -26.30
CA GLN A 47 -51.84 14.16 -25.17
C GLN A 47 -52.63 14.11 -23.85
N LEU A 48 -53.50 15.09 -23.61
CA LEU A 48 -54.22 15.23 -22.35
C LEU A 48 -55.65 14.64 -22.39
N GLY A 49 -56.11 14.19 -23.56
CA GLY A 49 -57.47 13.67 -23.73
C GLY A 49 -58.56 14.70 -23.42
N ILE A 50 -58.35 15.96 -23.80
CA ILE A 50 -59.29 17.08 -23.59
C ILE A 50 -59.67 17.78 -24.90
N SER A 51 -60.73 18.59 -24.86
CA SER A 51 -61.11 19.41 -26.01
C SER A 51 -60.00 20.38 -26.40
N ARG A 52 -59.73 20.49 -27.70
CA ARG A 52 -58.82 21.49 -28.26
C ARG A 52 -59.16 22.91 -27.81
N ASN A 53 -60.45 23.24 -27.66
CA ASN A 53 -60.87 24.57 -27.21
C ASN A 53 -60.41 24.89 -25.79
N THR A 54 -60.30 23.88 -24.92
CA THR A 54 -59.77 24.04 -23.56
C THR A 54 -58.29 24.44 -23.58
N VAL A 55 -57.50 23.81 -24.46
CA VAL A 55 -56.08 24.16 -24.64
C VAL A 55 -55.90 25.53 -25.28
N VAL A 56 -56.74 25.86 -26.27
CA VAL A 56 -56.71 27.18 -26.92
C VAL A 56 -56.99 28.27 -25.89
N ARG A 57 -58.05 28.13 -25.08
CA ARG A 57 -58.37 29.08 -24.01
C ARG A 57 -57.26 29.22 -22.96
N ALA A 58 -56.60 28.11 -22.61
CA ALA A 58 -55.48 28.16 -21.68
C ALA A 58 -54.27 28.92 -22.25
N TYR A 59 -53.97 28.70 -23.53
CA TYR A 59 -52.93 29.46 -24.22
C TYR A 59 -53.28 30.93 -24.40
N GLU A 60 -54.54 31.26 -24.73
CA GLU A 60 -55.01 32.65 -24.79
C GLU A 60 -54.85 33.36 -23.44
N SER A 61 -55.18 32.70 -22.32
CA SER A 61 -54.95 33.24 -20.97
C SER A 61 -53.46 33.50 -20.71
N LEU A 62 -52.58 32.55 -21.03
CA LEU A 62 -51.14 32.70 -20.84
C LEU A 62 -50.54 33.80 -21.74
N ILE A 63 -51.12 34.03 -22.92
CA ILE A 63 -50.74 35.13 -23.81
C ILE A 63 -51.20 36.47 -23.25
N LEU A 64 -52.44 36.56 -22.77
CA LEU A 64 -52.99 37.75 -22.11
C LEU A 64 -52.20 38.13 -20.86
N GLU A 65 -51.73 37.14 -20.11
CA GLU A 65 -50.87 37.33 -18.92
C GLU A 65 -49.41 37.70 -19.26
N GLY A 66 -49.04 37.76 -20.54
CA GLY A 66 -47.67 38.02 -20.98
C GLY A 66 -46.68 36.90 -20.62
N ARG A 67 -47.17 35.69 -20.32
CA ARG A 67 -46.36 34.51 -20.01
C ARG A 67 -45.98 33.73 -21.28
N ALA A 68 -46.80 33.86 -22.32
CA ALA A 68 -46.56 33.30 -23.64
C ALA A 68 -46.81 34.36 -24.72
N GLU A 69 -46.32 34.12 -25.92
CA GLU A 69 -46.54 34.95 -27.10
C GLU A 69 -46.86 34.08 -28.31
N ALA A 70 -47.83 34.53 -29.11
CA ALA A 70 -48.15 33.89 -30.37
C ALA A 70 -47.29 34.52 -31.49
N ARG A 71 -46.48 33.71 -32.15
CA ARG A 71 -45.71 34.13 -33.33
C ARG A 71 -46.44 33.63 -34.59
N PRO A 72 -46.88 34.52 -35.50
CA PRO A 72 -47.59 34.13 -36.73
C PRO A 72 -46.85 33.05 -37.51
N ALA A 73 -47.57 32.04 -37.98
CA ALA A 73 -47.06 30.85 -38.69
C ALA A 73 -45.98 30.01 -37.95
N SER A 74 -45.58 30.38 -36.73
CA SER A 74 -44.46 29.78 -36.00
C SER A 74 -44.89 29.06 -34.72
N GLY A 75 -46.04 29.39 -34.13
CA GLY A 75 -46.59 28.75 -32.94
C GLY A 75 -46.56 29.65 -31.70
N ILE A 76 -46.71 29.04 -30.52
CA ILE A 76 -46.76 29.76 -29.24
C ILE A 76 -45.46 29.51 -28.49
N PHE A 77 -44.85 30.56 -27.96
CA PHE A 77 -43.56 30.53 -27.27
C PHE A 77 -43.69 31.15 -25.87
N VAL A 78 -42.85 30.74 -24.92
CA VAL A 78 -42.79 31.39 -23.60
C VAL A 78 -42.12 32.76 -23.74
N ALA A 79 -42.73 33.81 -23.19
CA ALA A 79 -42.23 35.18 -23.32
C ALA A 79 -40.83 35.36 -22.67
N GLU A 80 -39.94 36.11 -23.32
CA GLU A 80 -38.56 36.35 -22.85
C GLU A 80 -38.47 37.35 -21.68
N GLN A 81 -39.37 38.35 -21.66
CA GLN A 81 -39.46 39.33 -20.59
C GLN A 81 -40.81 39.18 -19.87
N THR A 82 -40.78 38.57 -18.69
CA THR A 82 -41.91 38.62 -17.75
C THR A 82 -41.57 39.70 -16.72
N SER A 83 -42.15 40.89 -16.85
CA SER A 83 -42.20 41.86 -15.76
C SER A 83 -43.06 41.28 -14.65
N ALA A 84 -42.47 40.97 -13.50
CA ALA A 84 -43.24 40.56 -12.34
C ALA A 84 -43.93 41.81 -11.75
N PRO A 85 -45.27 41.83 -11.57
CA PRO A 85 -45.89 42.84 -10.74
C PRO A 85 -45.48 42.63 -9.29
N VAL A 86 -44.98 43.69 -8.65
CA VAL A 86 -44.77 43.75 -7.20
C VAL A 86 -46.16 43.67 -6.56
N SER A 87 -46.45 42.57 -5.86
CA SER A 87 -47.72 42.40 -5.14
C SER A 87 -47.71 43.20 -3.83
N PRO A 88 -48.81 43.88 -3.45
CA PRO A 88 -49.01 44.38 -2.09
C PRO A 88 -49.02 43.21 -1.10
N GLY A 89 -48.40 43.37 0.06
CA GLY A 89 -48.20 42.31 1.06
C GLY A 89 -49.50 41.63 1.51
N PRO A 90 -49.46 40.34 1.88
CA PRO A 90 -50.67 39.60 2.22
C PRO A 90 -51.20 40.01 3.61
N ALA A 91 -52.51 40.21 3.68
CA ALA A 91 -53.26 40.30 4.94
C ALA A 91 -53.12 38.99 5.74
N ALA A 92 -53.17 39.10 7.07
CA ALA A 92 -52.96 38.01 8.02
C ALA A 92 -53.96 36.85 7.80
N GLY A 93 -53.49 35.81 7.10
CA GLY A 93 -54.13 34.49 7.04
C GLY A 93 -53.76 33.61 8.24
N PRO A 94 -54.40 32.44 8.40
CA PRO A 94 -54.14 31.51 9.49
C PRO A 94 -52.66 31.12 9.53
N ALA A 95 -52.15 30.87 10.74
CA ALA A 95 -50.75 30.64 11.03
C ALA A 95 -50.11 29.67 10.01
N PRO A 96 -48.87 29.95 9.54
CA PRO A 96 -48.20 29.13 8.54
C PRO A 96 -48.16 27.68 9.03
N GLU A 97 -48.67 26.76 8.20
CA GLU A 97 -48.51 25.33 8.41
C GLU A 97 -47.04 25.04 8.73
N ARG A 98 -46.81 24.37 9.86
CA ARG A 98 -45.48 23.93 10.29
C ARG A 98 -44.85 23.20 9.08
N PRO A 99 -43.64 23.59 8.63
CA PRO A 99 -43.02 22.92 7.51
C PRO A 99 -42.95 21.41 7.80
N PRO A 100 -43.19 20.55 6.80
CA PRO A 100 -43.10 19.10 6.99
C PRO A 100 -41.73 18.78 7.61
N ILE A 101 -41.74 17.99 8.68
CA ILE A 101 -40.52 17.48 9.31
C ILE A 101 -39.88 16.54 8.29
N VAL A 102 -39.01 17.08 7.44
CA VAL A 102 -38.15 16.28 6.57
C VAL A 102 -37.00 15.81 7.46
N PRO A 103 -36.86 14.51 7.73
CA PRO A 103 -35.70 14.02 8.46
C PRO A 103 -34.45 14.41 7.66
N PRO A 104 -33.40 14.94 8.32
CA PRO A 104 -32.16 15.25 7.62
C PRO A 104 -31.61 13.98 6.97
N PRO A 105 -30.90 14.10 5.82
CA PRO A 105 -30.22 12.95 5.26
C PRO A 105 -29.29 12.35 6.33
N PRO A 106 -29.20 11.02 6.43
CA PRO A 106 -28.32 10.39 7.40
C PRO A 106 -26.88 10.86 7.17
N THR A 107 -26.19 11.26 8.23
CA THR A 107 -24.77 11.60 8.16
C THR A 107 -23.98 10.36 7.76
N VAL A 108 -23.26 10.44 6.64
CA VAL A 108 -22.30 9.40 6.25
C VAL A 108 -21.13 9.45 7.24
N ASP A 109 -21.13 8.52 8.19
CA ASP A 109 -20.04 8.31 9.16
C ASP A 109 -18.71 8.04 8.42
N LEU A 110 -17.59 8.43 9.03
CA LEU A 110 -16.25 8.19 8.51
C LEU A 110 -15.99 6.68 8.32
N GLU A 111 -16.55 5.85 9.21
CA GLU A 111 -16.50 4.38 9.09
C GLU A 111 -17.18 3.87 7.82
N LEU A 112 -18.33 4.44 7.44
CA LEU A 112 -19.03 4.08 6.21
C LEU A 112 -18.20 4.45 4.97
N LYS A 113 -17.42 5.52 5.02
CA LYS A 113 -16.49 5.90 3.93
C LYS A 113 -15.33 4.93 3.78
N ARG A 114 -14.93 4.20 4.84
CA ARG A 114 -13.87 3.18 4.76
C ARG A 114 -14.32 1.93 4.01
N LEU A 115 -15.62 1.63 3.99
CA LEU A 115 -16.19 0.56 3.17
C LEU A 115 -16.35 0.93 1.70
N ALA A 116 -16.31 2.22 1.36
CA ALA A 116 -16.47 2.66 -0.01
C ALA A 116 -15.19 2.39 -0.83
N VAL A 117 -15.35 1.86 -2.05
CA VAL A 117 -14.25 1.72 -3.01
C VAL A 117 -13.63 3.09 -3.27
N ARG A 118 -12.42 3.32 -2.76
CA ARG A 118 -11.73 4.58 -3.00
C ARG A 118 -11.25 4.61 -4.45
N LYS A 119 -11.82 5.49 -5.28
CA LYS A 119 -11.24 5.85 -6.58
C LYS A 119 -9.99 6.71 -6.36
N GLU A 120 -8.91 6.08 -5.94
CA GLU A 120 -7.66 6.79 -5.70
C GLU A 120 -6.85 7.02 -6.98
N ARG A 121 -5.84 7.90 -6.89
CA ARG A 121 -4.81 8.07 -7.93
C ARG A 121 -4.24 6.71 -8.30
N ARG A 122 -4.00 6.46 -9.59
CA ARG A 122 -3.38 5.22 -10.08
C ARG A 122 -2.05 4.96 -9.39
N MET A 123 -2.01 4.00 -8.47
CA MET A 123 -0.77 3.50 -7.85
C MET A 123 0.08 2.77 -8.90
N ALA A 124 1.40 2.77 -8.72
CA ALA A 124 2.33 2.00 -9.55
C ALA A 124 2.33 0.52 -9.16
N VAL A 125 2.33 0.27 -7.85
CA VAL A 125 2.09 -1.04 -7.22
C VAL A 125 1.11 -0.80 -6.07
N ASP A 126 0.09 -1.65 -5.95
CA ASP A 126 -0.96 -1.48 -4.96
C ASP A 126 -1.18 -2.78 -4.19
N PHE A 127 -0.84 -2.79 -2.90
CA PHE A 127 -1.03 -3.95 -2.01
C PHE A 127 -2.45 -3.97 -1.42
N ALA A 128 -3.46 -3.73 -2.25
CA ALA A 128 -4.86 -3.69 -1.86
C ALA A 128 -5.38 -5.06 -1.42
N LEU A 129 -6.22 -5.06 -0.38
CA LEU A 129 -6.65 -6.29 0.32
C LEU A 129 -7.71 -7.09 -0.43
N ASP A 130 -8.46 -6.44 -1.33
CA ASP A 130 -9.63 -6.99 -2.02
C ASP A 130 -9.37 -7.33 -3.51
N GLN A 131 -8.11 -7.28 -3.94
CA GLN A 131 -7.74 -7.53 -5.33
C GLN A 131 -7.34 -8.98 -5.58
N THR A 132 -7.87 -9.54 -6.67
CA THR A 132 -7.44 -10.82 -7.24
C THR A 132 -6.79 -10.57 -8.59
N ASN A 133 -5.76 -11.36 -8.92
CA ASN A 133 -5.07 -11.21 -10.20
C ASN A 133 -6.03 -11.54 -11.38
N PRO A 134 -6.31 -10.60 -12.29
CA PRO A 134 -7.22 -10.86 -13.40
C PRO A 134 -6.73 -11.97 -14.33
N ALA A 135 -5.42 -12.25 -14.36
CA ALA A 135 -4.83 -13.29 -15.19
C ALA A 135 -5.21 -14.71 -14.73
N VAL A 136 -5.60 -14.92 -13.47
CA VAL A 136 -6.00 -16.25 -13.00
C VAL A 136 -7.46 -16.57 -13.32
N PHE A 137 -8.31 -15.57 -13.60
CA PHE A 137 -9.73 -15.79 -13.86
C PHE A 137 -9.97 -16.71 -15.07
N PRO A 138 -10.85 -17.73 -14.99
CA PRO A 138 -11.05 -18.71 -16.06
C PRO A 138 -11.94 -18.18 -17.19
N LEU A 139 -11.61 -17.01 -17.76
CA LEU A 139 -12.45 -16.24 -18.67
C LEU A 139 -12.96 -17.04 -19.88
N LYS A 140 -12.10 -17.86 -20.50
CA LYS A 140 -12.48 -18.67 -21.66
C LYS A 140 -13.54 -19.71 -21.29
N THR A 141 -13.39 -20.36 -20.14
CA THR A 141 -14.36 -21.34 -19.64
C THR A 141 -15.65 -20.64 -19.23
N TRP A 142 -15.56 -19.55 -18.47
CA TRP A 142 -16.71 -18.76 -18.04
C TRP A 142 -17.56 -18.29 -19.23
N ARG A 143 -16.93 -17.66 -20.24
CA ARG A 143 -17.61 -17.19 -21.45
C ARG A 143 -18.34 -18.30 -22.20
N ARG A 144 -17.72 -19.49 -22.31
CA ARG A 144 -18.32 -20.64 -22.97
C ARG A 144 -19.58 -21.12 -22.22
N LEU A 145 -19.50 -21.21 -20.90
CA LEU A 145 -20.64 -21.64 -20.06
C LEU A 145 -21.79 -20.63 -20.13
N VAL A 146 -21.49 -19.33 -20.08
CA VAL A 146 -22.48 -18.26 -20.30
C VAL A 146 -23.21 -18.45 -21.63
N GLN A 147 -22.46 -18.67 -22.72
CA GLN A 147 -23.04 -18.90 -24.05
C GLN A 147 -23.91 -20.17 -24.08
N THR A 148 -23.47 -21.24 -23.44
CA THR A 148 -24.22 -22.51 -23.35
C THR A 148 -25.57 -22.32 -22.66
N HIS A 149 -25.60 -21.68 -21.49
CA HIS A 149 -26.84 -21.43 -20.73
C HIS A 149 -27.75 -20.39 -21.39
N LEU A 150 -27.20 -19.42 -22.13
CA LEU A 150 -28.02 -18.50 -22.92
C LEU A 150 -28.67 -19.20 -24.12
N ALA A 151 -27.97 -20.14 -24.75
CA ALA A 151 -28.51 -20.91 -25.87
C ALA A 151 -29.56 -21.96 -25.43
N HIS A 152 -29.46 -22.47 -24.20
CA HIS A 152 -30.31 -23.56 -23.70
C HIS A 152 -31.00 -23.16 -22.39
N GLY A 153 -32.30 -22.83 -22.45
CA GLY A 153 -33.14 -22.63 -21.26
C GLY A 153 -33.28 -21.19 -20.76
N ALA A 154 -32.62 -20.21 -21.41
CA ALA A 154 -32.64 -18.82 -20.97
C ALA A 154 -34.05 -18.22 -20.85
N THR A 155 -34.92 -18.45 -21.83
CA THR A 155 -36.29 -17.92 -21.82
C THR A 155 -37.10 -18.42 -20.63
N SER A 156 -36.96 -19.70 -20.27
CA SER A 156 -37.61 -20.29 -19.10
C SER A 156 -37.10 -19.68 -17.80
N HIS A 157 -35.78 -19.50 -17.65
CA HIS A 157 -35.20 -18.87 -16.45
C HIS A 157 -35.57 -17.39 -16.31
N PHE A 158 -35.75 -16.66 -17.42
CA PHE A 158 -36.23 -15.27 -17.36
C PHE A 158 -37.73 -15.16 -17.04
N ALA A 159 -38.52 -16.18 -17.36
CA ALA A 159 -39.97 -16.18 -17.12
C ALA A 159 -40.36 -16.71 -15.73
N ALA A 160 -39.48 -17.45 -15.06
CA ALA A 160 -39.75 -18.08 -13.78
C ALA A 160 -39.46 -17.15 -12.58
N ALA A 161 -40.24 -17.29 -11.51
CA ALA A 161 -39.87 -16.73 -10.22
C ALA A 161 -38.74 -17.56 -9.60
N ASN A 162 -37.71 -16.90 -9.08
CA ASN A 162 -36.60 -17.56 -8.42
C ASN A 162 -36.93 -17.92 -6.97
N ASP A 163 -36.42 -19.06 -6.50
CA ASP A 163 -36.38 -19.37 -5.07
C ASP A 163 -35.50 -18.32 -4.36
N PRO A 164 -35.98 -17.63 -3.30
CA PRO A 164 -35.18 -16.68 -2.55
C PRO A 164 -33.87 -17.26 -2.01
N ALA A 165 -33.82 -18.57 -1.74
CA ALA A 165 -32.58 -19.26 -1.35
C ALA A 165 -31.54 -19.39 -2.48
N GLY A 166 -31.92 -19.12 -3.73
CA GLY A 166 -31.10 -19.32 -4.92
C GLY A 166 -31.31 -20.67 -5.62
N SER A 167 -30.64 -20.83 -6.76
CA SER A 167 -30.76 -21.99 -7.66
C SER A 167 -30.52 -23.31 -6.90
N PRO A 168 -31.43 -24.30 -7.00
CA PRO A 168 -31.24 -25.63 -6.43
C PRO A 168 -29.96 -26.31 -6.90
N GLU A 169 -29.60 -26.13 -8.18
CA GLU A 169 -28.41 -26.70 -8.80
C GLU A 169 -27.14 -26.14 -8.17
N LEU A 170 -27.08 -24.82 -7.95
CA LEU A 170 -25.94 -24.21 -7.28
C LEU A 170 -25.85 -24.64 -5.81
N ARG A 171 -26.98 -24.66 -5.09
CA ARG A 171 -27.00 -25.12 -3.69
C ARG A 171 -26.50 -26.55 -3.55
N ALA A 172 -26.95 -27.47 -4.42
CA ALA A 172 -26.46 -28.84 -4.45
C ALA A 172 -24.96 -28.93 -4.79
N ALA A 173 -24.49 -28.13 -5.76
CA ALA A 173 -23.08 -28.10 -6.13
C ALA A 173 -22.17 -27.57 -5.00
N ILE A 174 -22.63 -26.55 -4.25
CA ILE A 174 -21.92 -26.04 -3.07
C ILE A 174 -21.92 -27.08 -1.96
N ALA A 175 -23.05 -27.74 -1.67
CA ALA A 175 -23.10 -28.82 -0.67
C ALA A 175 -22.09 -29.93 -0.99
N HIS A 176 -22.02 -30.35 -2.26
CA HIS A 176 -21.05 -31.35 -2.69
C HIS A 176 -19.59 -30.88 -2.58
N HIS A 177 -19.31 -29.62 -2.96
CA HIS A 177 -17.97 -29.01 -2.82
C HIS A 177 -17.55 -28.96 -1.35
N GLN A 178 -18.42 -28.51 -0.45
CA GLN A 178 -18.13 -28.39 0.98
C GLN A 178 -17.93 -29.77 1.64
N SER A 179 -18.70 -30.77 1.23
CA SER A 179 -18.50 -32.17 1.67
C SER A 179 -17.12 -32.69 1.25
N THR A 180 -16.74 -32.49 -0.02
CA THR A 180 -15.47 -32.98 -0.56
C THR A 180 -14.27 -32.20 -0.01
N ALA A 181 -14.38 -30.89 0.12
CA ALA A 181 -13.26 -30.02 0.51
C ALA A 181 -13.08 -29.90 2.04
N ARG A 182 -14.13 -30.11 2.84
CA ARG A 182 -14.15 -29.83 4.29
C ARG A 182 -14.80 -30.92 5.14
N GLY A 183 -15.34 -31.97 4.54
CA GLY A 183 -16.07 -33.02 5.27
C GLY A 183 -17.43 -32.55 5.82
N LEU A 184 -17.93 -31.39 5.39
CA LEU A 184 -19.20 -30.85 5.87
C LEU A 184 -20.37 -31.60 5.21
N SER A 185 -21.15 -32.32 6.02
CA SER A 185 -22.42 -32.90 5.57
C SER A 185 -23.51 -31.84 5.67
N VAL A 186 -23.90 -31.26 4.54
CA VAL A 186 -24.84 -30.14 4.46
C VAL A 186 -25.93 -30.47 3.45
N ASP A 187 -27.20 -30.33 3.86
CA ASP A 187 -28.32 -30.42 2.93
C ASP A 187 -28.43 -29.11 2.12
N ALA A 188 -28.76 -29.20 0.82
CA ALA A 188 -28.93 -28.03 -0.04
C ALA A 188 -29.98 -27.03 0.50
N ALA A 189 -30.97 -27.48 1.29
CA ALA A 189 -31.95 -26.63 1.96
C ALA A 189 -31.34 -25.69 3.01
N GLN A 190 -30.17 -26.03 3.55
CA GLN A 190 -29.45 -25.21 4.54
C GLN A 190 -28.65 -24.06 3.91
N ILE A 191 -28.57 -24.01 2.59
CA ILE A 191 -27.70 -23.08 1.85
C ILE A 191 -28.55 -21.96 1.28
N ILE A 192 -28.19 -20.71 1.60
CA ILE A 192 -28.78 -19.52 1.01
C ILE A 192 -27.73 -18.82 0.16
N ILE A 193 -28.00 -18.64 -1.13
CA ILE A 193 -27.13 -17.91 -2.05
C ILE A 193 -27.26 -16.41 -1.80
N THR A 194 -26.13 -15.73 -1.77
CA THR A 194 -26.04 -14.29 -1.48
C THR A 194 -25.14 -13.56 -2.49
N SER A 195 -25.27 -12.25 -2.57
CA SER A 195 -24.41 -11.32 -3.29
C SER A 195 -23.14 -11.01 -2.49
N GLY A 196 -22.45 -12.07 -2.05
CA GLY A 196 -21.22 -11.98 -1.26
C GLY A 196 -21.45 -11.87 0.26
N ARG A 197 -20.34 -11.79 1.01
CA ARG A 197 -20.33 -11.86 2.49
C ARG A 197 -21.18 -10.80 3.17
N THR A 198 -21.14 -9.56 2.66
CA THR A 198 -21.86 -8.44 3.26
C THR A 198 -23.35 -8.71 3.31
N GLU A 199 -23.92 -9.31 2.26
CA GLU A 199 -25.33 -9.71 2.31
C GLU A 199 -25.57 -10.83 3.32
N SER A 200 -24.72 -11.87 3.37
CA SER A 200 -24.84 -12.94 4.37
C SER A 200 -24.87 -12.37 5.80
N LEU A 201 -24.01 -11.39 6.11
CA LEU A 201 -23.97 -10.73 7.42
C LEU A 201 -25.23 -9.93 7.72
N ASN A 202 -25.78 -9.22 6.73
CA ASN A 202 -27.04 -8.48 6.88
C ASN A 202 -28.25 -9.40 6.99
N LEU A 203 -28.24 -10.53 6.28
CA LEU A 203 -29.26 -11.57 6.38
C LEU A 203 -29.24 -12.20 7.79
N ILE A 204 -28.06 -12.55 8.30
CA ILE A 204 -27.90 -13.01 9.69
C ILE A 204 -28.44 -11.95 10.66
N ALA A 205 -28.01 -10.70 10.52
CA ALA A 205 -28.42 -9.61 11.40
C ALA A 205 -29.95 -9.50 11.49
N ARG A 206 -30.65 -9.52 10.33
CA ARG A 206 -32.11 -9.45 10.28
C ARG A 206 -32.82 -10.70 10.76
N MET A 207 -32.21 -11.86 10.57
CA MET A 207 -32.80 -13.15 10.97
C MET A 207 -32.74 -13.34 12.49
N VAL A 208 -31.65 -12.93 13.15
CA VAL A 208 -31.39 -13.30 14.56
C VAL A 208 -31.29 -12.14 15.53
N LEU A 209 -31.06 -10.90 15.09
CA LEU A 209 -30.84 -9.78 16.02
C LEU A 209 -32.11 -8.98 16.27
N SER A 210 -32.43 -8.82 17.55
CA SER A 210 -33.34 -7.80 18.04
C SER A 210 -32.56 -6.53 18.40
N TYR A 211 -33.27 -5.42 18.61
CA TYR A 211 -32.69 -4.23 19.22
C TYR A 211 -32.02 -4.59 20.57
N ASP A 212 -30.86 -4.00 20.84
CA ASP A 212 -30.00 -4.26 22.01
C ASP A 212 -29.47 -5.70 22.13
N ALA A 213 -29.62 -6.55 21.11
CA ALA A 213 -28.99 -7.87 21.08
C ALA A 213 -27.47 -7.76 21.26
N ARG A 214 -26.90 -8.58 22.14
CA ARG A 214 -25.47 -8.55 22.46
C ARG A 214 -24.71 -9.47 21.51
N VAL A 215 -23.78 -8.91 20.74
CA VAL A 215 -22.97 -9.62 19.75
C VAL A 215 -21.51 -9.51 20.12
N VAL A 216 -20.84 -10.65 20.29
CA VAL A 216 -19.39 -10.68 20.52
C VAL A 216 -18.66 -10.61 19.17
N MET A 217 -17.64 -9.78 19.08
CA MET A 217 -16.79 -9.66 17.90
C MET A 217 -15.32 -9.67 18.26
N GLU A 218 -14.50 -10.26 17.39
CA GLU A 218 -13.04 -10.14 17.45
C GLU A 218 -12.60 -8.66 17.42
N ASP A 219 -11.58 -8.33 18.22
CA ASP A 219 -10.97 -7.02 18.31
C ASP A 219 -9.43 -7.12 18.17
N PRO A 220 -8.82 -6.49 17.14
CA PRO A 220 -9.49 -5.87 16.00
C PRO A 220 -10.23 -6.89 15.13
N GLY A 221 -11.21 -6.43 14.37
CA GLY A 221 -12.08 -7.28 13.55
C GLY A 221 -12.50 -6.65 12.22
N HIS A 222 -13.40 -7.35 11.51
CA HIS A 222 -13.88 -6.93 10.21
C HIS A 222 -14.93 -5.80 10.31
N LEU A 223 -14.63 -4.63 9.72
CA LEU A 223 -15.49 -3.44 9.79
C LEU A 223 -16.88 -3.67 9.18
N GLY A 224 -16.96 -4.43 8.09
CA GLY A 224 -18.23 -4.74 7.44
C GLY A 224 -19.19 -5.53 8.33
N ALA A 225 -18.67 -6.45 9.15
CA ALA A 225 -19.46 -7.20 10.11
C ALA A 225 -19.92 -6.29 11.26
N TYR A 226 -19.01 -5.47 11.77
CA TYR A 226 -19.29 -4.50 12.84
C TYR A 226 -20.44 -3.57 12.44
N LEU A 227 -20.35 -2.96 11.25
CA LEU A 227 -21.37 -2.05 10.75
C LEU A 227 -22.69 -2.76 10.44
N SER A 228 -22.65 -3.98 9.90
CA SER A 228 -23.87 -4.77 9.63
C SER A 228 -24.66 -5.04 10.92
N PHE A 229 -23.99 -5.51 11.97
CA PHE A 229 -24.66 -5.81 13.25
C PHE A 229 -25.06 -4.54 14.01
N ARG A 230 -24.20 -3.53 14.06
CA ARG A 230 -24.51 -2.23 14.69
C ARG A 230 -25.71 -1.56 14.02
N SER A 231 -25.81 -1.61 12.70
CA SER A 231 -26.94 -1.03 11.96
C SER A 231 -28.28 -1.73 12.24
N ALA A 232 -28.25 -3.00 12.68
CA ALA A 232 -29.44 -3.73 13.13
C ALA A 232 -29.82 -3.42 14.59
N GLY A 233 -29.10 -2.51 15.26
CA GLY A 233 -29.35 -2.12 16.65
C GLY A 233 -28.66 -3.02 17.68
N ALA A 234 -27.69 -3.84 17.28
CA ALA A 234 -26.97 -4.70 18.20
C ALA A 234 -25.93 -3.93 19.03
N ARG A 235 -25.75 -4.37 20.28
CA ARG A 235 -24.65 -3.94 21.16
C ARG A 235 -23.45 -4.84 20.93
N ILE A 236 -22.39 -4.28 20.36
CA ILE A 236 -21.14 -5.01 20.11
C ILE A 236 -20.32 -5.11 21.40
N ILE A 237 -19.81 -6.30 21.68
CA ILE A 237 -18.88 -6.61 22.76
C ILE A 237 -17.57 -7.05 22.12
N SER A 238 -16.55 -6.21 22.23
CA SER A 238 -15.21 -6.52 21.77
C SER A 238 -14.60 -7.67 22.57
N CYS A 239 -13.97 -8.61 21.86
CA CYS A 239 -13.21 -9.71 22.45
C CYS A 239 -11.81 -9.71 21.80
N PRO A 240 -10.74 -9.54 22.58
CA PRO A 240 -9.40 -9.42 22.02
C PRO A 240 -8.96 -10.70 21.32
N THR A 241 -8.01 -10.53 20.41
CA THR A 241 -7.34 -11.63 19.71
C THR A 241 -5.85 -11.64 20.02
N ASP A 242 -5.24 -12.83 20.04
CA ASP A 242 -3.80 -13.02 20.15
C ASP A 242 -3.29 -14.00 19.07
N GLU A 243 -2.06 -14.51 19.20
CA GLU A 243 -1.46 -15.45 18.23
C GLU A 243 -2.27 -16.75 18.02
N ASN A 244 -3.18 -17.08 18.94
CA ASN A 244 -4.08 -18.23 18.88
C ASN A 244 -5.54 -17.84 18.53
N GLY A 245 -5.77 -16.63 18.01
CA GLY A 245 -7.08 -16.11 17.60
C GLY A 245 -7.87 -15.49 18.75
N LEU A 246 -9.21 -15.53 18.67
CA LEU A 246 -10.11 -15.02 19.73
C LEU A 246 -9.81 -15.64 21.11
N VAL A 247 -9.66 -14.80 22.14
CA VAL A 247 -9.40 -15.23 23.52
C VAL A 247 -10.70 -15.71 24.17
N SER A 248 -11.03 -16.99 23.99
CA SER A 248 -12.33 -17.56 24.41
C SER A 248 -12.61 -17.46 25.91
N ASP A 249 -11.59 -17.31 26.74
CA ASP A 249 -11.71 -17.22 28.20
C ASP A 249 -12.30 -15.89 28.67
N LEU A 250 -12.26 -14.86 27.81
CA LEU A 250 -12.82 -13.53 28.07
C LEU A 250 -14.25 -13.39 27.55
N LEU A 251 -14.85 -14.47 27.05
CA LEU A 251 -16.22 -14.44 26.56
C LEU A 251 -17.22 -14.25 27.72
N PRO A 252 -18.23 -13.38 27.58
CA PRO A 252 -19.21 -13.15 28.63
C PRO A 252 -19.97 -14.43 29.00
N GLU A 253 -20.25 -14.64 30.30
CA GLU A 253 -20.88 -15.87 30.77
C GLU A 253 -22.36 -16.00 30.43
N ARG A 254 -23.10 -14.91 30.18
CA ARG A 254 -24.54 -14.95 29.82
C ARG A 254 -24.98 -13.77 28.95
N GLY A 255 -26.04 -14.01 28.19
CA GLY A 255 -26.83 -12.97 27.52
C GLY A 255 -26.22 -12.45 26.22
N CYS A 256 -25.47 -13.28 25.49
CA CYS A 256 -24.98 -12.97 24.15
C CYS A 256 -25.79 -13.78 23.11
N THR A 257 -26.28 -13.11 22.07
CA THR A 257 -27.04 -13.76 20.99
C THR A 257 -26.12 -14.55 20.08
N MET A 258 -24.96 -13.98 19.74
CA MET A 258 -23.99 -14.65 18.87
C MET A 258 -22.57 -14.11 19.04
N VAL A 259 -21.61 -14.83 18.47
CA VAL A 259 -20.20 -14.44 18.31
C VAL A 259 -19.82 -14.49 16.83
N TYR A 260 -19.12 -13.46 16.35
CA TYR A 260 -18.52 -13.45 15.01
C TYR A 260 -17.03 -13.71 15.10
N VAL A 261 -16.54 -14.66 14.29
CA VAL A 261 -15.16 -15.15 14.35
C VAL A 261 -14.64 -15.50 12.96
N THR A 262 -13.35 -15.23 12.71
CA THR A 262 -12.61 -15.59 11.48
C THR A 262 -11.57 -16.68 11.77
N PRO A 263 -11.98 -17.93 12.03
CA PRO A 263 -11.16 -18.88 12.78
C PRO A 263 -9.98 -19.48 12.00
N SER A 264 -10.05 -19.51 10.66
CA SER A 264 -9.00 -20.08 9.81
C SER A 264 -7.92 -19.09 9.43
N HIS A 265 -8.25 -17.80 9.42
CA HIS A 265 -7.34 -16.71 9.10
C HIS A 265 -7.95 -15.41 9.65
N GLN A 266 -7.56 -15.06 10.89
CA GLN A 266 -8.16 -13.93 11.60
C GLN A 266 -8.00 -12.64 10.78
N PHE A 267 -9.08 -11.89 10.57
CA PHE A 267 -8.96 -10.58 9.93
C PHE A 267 -8.85 -9.48 11.00
N PRO A 268 -7.76 -8.70 11.08
CA PRO A 268 -6.71 -8.54 10.05
C PRO A 268 -5.36 -9.22 10.36
N THR A 269 -5.16 -9.80 11.55
CA THR A 269 -3.83 -10.26 12.03
C THR A 269 -3.34 -11.55 11.35
N GLY A 270 -4.27 -12.33 10.82
CA GLY A 270 -4.05 -13.64 10.21
C GLY A 270 -3.74 -14.76 11.20
N ALA A 271 -4.00 -14.56 12.50
CA ALA A 271 -3.89 -15.60 13.52
C ALA A 271 -4.84 -16.77 13.22
N LEU A 272 -4.46 -17.99 13.61
CA LEU A 272 -5.29 -19.19 13.47
C LEU A 272 -5.94 -19.49 14.81
N LEU A 273 -7.26 -19.66 14.85
CA LEU A 273 -7.95 -20.08 16.07
C LEU A 273 -7.56 -21.51 16.43
N SER A 274 -6.86 -21.67 17.56
CA SER A 274 -6.30 -22.96 17.97
C SER A 274 -7.39 -24.01 18.21
N ALA A 275 -7.04 -25.30 18.06
CA ALA A 275 -7.98 -26.40 18.28
C ALA A 275 -8.63 -26.37 19.68
N GLN A 276 -7.86 -25.98 20.70
CA GLN A 276 -8.36 -25.85 22.06
C GLN A 276 -9.39 -24.70 22.18
N ARG A 277 -9.13 -23.57 21.54
CA ARG A 277 -10.06 -22.43 21.54
C ARG A 277 -11.31 -22.69 20.71
N ARG A 278 -11.21 -23.44 19.61
CA ARG A 278 -12.38 -23.93 18.86
C ARG A 278 -13.31 -24.76 19.75
N LYS A 279 -12.77 -25.73 20.50
CA LYS A 279 -13.56 -26.53 21.46
C LYS A 279 -14.17 -25.68 22.57
N SER A 280 -13.38 -24.75 23.13
CA SER A 280 -13.82 -23.87 24.21
C SER A 280 -14.95 -22.92 23.74
N LEU A 281 -14.83 -22.39 22.52
CA LEU A 281 -15.84 -21.55 21.89
C LEU A 281 -17.15 -22.31 21.61
N VAL A 282 -17.06 -23.54 21.08
CA VAL A 282 -18.23 -24.41 20.87
C VAL A 282 -18.93 -24.73 22.20
N ALA A 283 -18.16 -25.07 23.23
CA ALA A 283 -18.71 -25.33 24.56
C ALA A 283 -19.39 -24.07 25.13
N TRP A 284 -18.78 -22.90 24.98
CA TRP A 284 -19.37 -21.62 25.39
C TRP A 284 -20.69 -21.34 24.65
N ALA A 285 -20.72 -21.52 23.32
CA ALA A 285 -21.91 -21.24 22.51
C ALA A 285 -23.09 -22.13 22.91
N ARG A 286 -22.84 -23.45 23.07
CA ARG A 286 -23.88 -24.40 23.50
C ARG A 286 -24.39 -24.12 24.92
N ARG A 287 -23.50 -23.80 25.87
CA ARG A 287 -23.90 -23.45 27.24
C ARG A 287 -24.79 -22.21 27.30
N ASN A 288 -24.56 -21.24 26.41
CA ASN A 288 -25.30 -19.98 26.38
C ASN A 288 -26.50 -19.97 25.44
N GLY A 289 -26.68 -21.01 24.62
CA GLY A 289 -27.65 -20.98 23.52
C GLY A 289 -27.30 -19.94 22.45
N SER A 290 -26.03 -19.52 22.37
CA SER A 290 -25.55 -18.54 21.40
C SER A 290 -25.23 -19.18 20.06
N LEU A 291 -25.33 -18.39 18.99
CA LEU A 291 -24.89 -18.79 17.65
C LEU A 291 -23.42 -18.40 17.40
N ILE A 292 -22.72 -19.21 16.60
CA ILE A 292 -21.39 -18.90 16.10
C ILE A 292 -21.54 -18.47 14.64
N VAL A 293 -21.12 -17.26 14.30
CA VAL A 293 -20.96 -16.84 12.90
C VAL A 293 -19.51 -17.10 12.51
N GLU A 294 -19.29 -18.23 11.82
CA GLU A 294 -17.99 -18.60 11.28
C GLU A 294 -17.82 -17.94 9.91
N ASP A 295 -16.94 -16.95 9.83
CA ASP A 295 -16.58 -16.32 8.58
C ASP A 295 -15.39 -17.06 7.94
N GLY A 296 -15.67 -17.80 6.87
CA GLY A 296 -14.68 -18.62 6.15
C GLY A 296 -13.76 -17.80 5.24
N PHE A 297 -13.22 -16.68 5.73
CA PHE A 297 -12.32 -15.83 4.95
C PHE A 297 -10.95 -16.50 4.88
N GLY A 298 -10.37 -16.63 3.69
CA GLY A 298 -9.07 -17.29 3.50
C GLY A 298 -9.08 -18.83 3.65
N ASP A 299 -10.23 -19.40 3.98
CA ASP A 299 -10.50 -20.82 4.23
C ASP A 299 -10.04 -21.76 3.12
N GLU A 300 -10.11 -21.33 1.87
CA GLU A 300 -9.68 -22.14 0.71
C GLU A 300 -8.18 -22.01 0.42
N PHE A 301 -7.46 -21.11 1.09
CA PHE A 301 -6.08 -20.73 0.76
C PHE A 301 -5.17 -20.92 1.96
N HIS A 302 -4.82 -22.17 2.27
CA HIS A 302 -3.91 -22.50 3.37
C HIS A 302 -2.72 -23.33 2.87
N ASP A 303 -1.65 -23.37 3.66
CA ASP A 303 -0.57 -24.33 3.45
C ASP A 303 -1.04 -25.77 3.70
N GLU A 304 -0.42 -26.73 3.04
CA GLU A 304 -0.66 -28.15 3.28
C GLU A 304 -0.35 -28.52 4.75
N GLY A 305 -1.23 -29.30 5.37
CA GLY A 305 -1.08 -29.77 6.75
C GLY A 305 -1.45 -28.77 7.86
N LYS A 306 -1.84 -27.53 7.54
CA LYS A 306 -2.19 -26.50 8.53
C LYS A 306 -3.70 -26.24 8.68
N GLN A 307 -4.55 -27.03 8.04
CA GLN A 307 -6.01 -26.88 8.12
C GLN A 307 -6.54 -27.53 9.40
N LEU A 308 -7.30 -26.76 10.19
CA LEU A 308 -8.03 -27.27 11.36
C LEU A 308 -9.49 -27.53 11.01
N GLU A 309 -10.15 -28.39 11.79
CA GLU A 309 -11.58 -28.67 11.63
C GLU A 309 -12.40 -27.37 11.75
N PRO A 310 -13.26 -27.04 10.77
CA PRO A 310 -14.09 -25.84 10.81
C PRO A 310 -15.10 -25.92 11.97
N LEU A 311 -15.49 -24.77 12.52
CA LEU A 311 -16.45 -24.70 13.63
C LEU A 311 -17.81 -25.27 13.21
N SER A 312 -18.19 -25.08 11.95
CA SER A 312 -19.37 -25.66 11.33
C SER A 312 -19.38 -27.19 11.29
N LEU A 313 -18.22 -27.86 11.34
CA LEU A 313 -18.14 -29.31 11.50
C LEU A 313 -18.26 -29.72 12.98
N LEU A 314 -17.65 -28.95 13.89
CA LEU A 314 -17.67 -29.23 15.33
C LEU A 314 -19.04 -28.95 15.99
N ALA A 315 -19.76 -27.96 15.47
CA ALA A 315 -21.03 -27.47 15.99
C ALA A 315 -22.00 -27.08 14.86
N PRO A 316 -22.41 -28.03 14.00
CA PRO A 316 -23.37 -27.78 12.92
C PRO A 316 -24.75 -27.33 13.45
N ASP A 317 -25.03 -27.61 14.72
CA ASP A 317 -26.27 -27.25 15.40
C ASP A 317 -26.35 -25.77 15.78
N CYS A 318 -25.24 -25.04 15.92
CA CYS A 318 -25.24 -23.63 16.31
C CYS A 318 -24.31 -22.73 15.50
N THR A 319 -23.72 -23.22 14.41
CA THR A 319 -22.82 -22.44 13.55
C THR A 319 -23.50 -22.00 12.25
N LEU A 320 -23.46 -20.70 11.98
CA LEU A 320 -23.80 -20.05 10.72
C LEU A 320 -22.49 -19.83 9.95
N TYR A 321 -22.28 -20.55 8.85
CA TYR A 321 -21.04 -20.44 8.06
C TYR A 321 -21.22 -19.49 6.88
N VAL A 322 -20.37 -18.47 6.80
CA VAL A 322 -20.34 -17.48 5.72
C VAL A 322 -19.21 -17.82 4.76
N GLY A 323 -19.56 -18.12 3.50
CA GLY A 323 -18.61 -18.40 2.43
C GLY A 323 -18.76 -17.46 1.24
N ASP A 324 -17.71 -17.33 0.43
CA ASP A 324 -17.77 -16.65 -0.85
C ASP A 324 -16.80 -17.25 -1.88
N PHE A 325 -16.84 -16.69 -3.10
CA PHE A 325 -15.93 -17.02 -4.20
C PHE A 325 -15.04 -15.83 -4.58
N THR A 326 -14.95 -14.80 -3.73
CA THR A 326 -14.26 -13.54 -4.06
C THR A 326 -12.78 -13.79 -4.29
N ALA A 327 -12.14 -14.55 -3.40
CA ALA A 327 -10.71 -14.83 -3.49
C ALA A 327 -10.35 -15.82 -4.62
N SER A 328 -11.28 -16.67 -5.05
CA SER A 328 -11.05 -17.69 -6.09
C SER A 328 -11.45 -17.24 -7.50
N LEU A 329 -12.52 -16.45 -7.63
CA LEU A 329 -13.10 -16.01 -8.91
C LEU A 329 -13.14 -14.47 -9.07
N GLY A 330 -12.78 -13.70 -8.03
CA GLY A 330 -12.75 -12.25 -8.07
C GLY A 330 -14.06 -11.59 -7.63
N SER A 331 -13.95 -10.36 -7.12
CA SER A 331 -15.06 -9.57 -6.56
C SER A 331 -16.12 -9.17 -7.60
N GLY A 332 -15.76 -9.14 -8.89
CA GLY A 332 -16.68 -8.79 -9.98
C GLY A 332 -17.86 -9.76 -10.16
N LEU A 333 -17.75 -11.01 -9.66
CA LEU A 333 -18.85 -11.97 -9.69
C LEU A 333 -19.86 -11.73 -8.55
N SER A 334 -19.38 -11.20 -7.41
CA SER A 334 -20.20 -10.89 -6.23
C SER A 334 -21.16 -12.03 -5.83
N LEU A 335 -20.66 -13.27 -5.75
CA LEU A 335 -21.41 -14.44 -5.30
C LEU A 335 -20.85 -14.97 -3.97
N GLY A 336 -21.76 -15.25 -3.04
CA GLY A 336 -21.49 -15.87 -1.75
C GLY A 336 -22.61 -16.82 -1.34
N TYR A 337 -22.45 -17.42 -0.18
CA TYR A 337 -23.44 -18.31 0.39
C TYR A 337 -23.38 -18.30 1.92
N LEU A 338 -24.53 -18.58 2.53
CA LEU A 338 -24.69 -18.78 3.96
C LEU A 338 -25.18 -20.21 4.20
N ILE A 339 -24.46 -20.97 5.00
CA ILE A 339 -24.92 -22.28 5.49
C ILE A 339 -25.47 -22.09 6.89
N VAL A 340 -26.73 -22.45 7.11
CA VAL A 340 -27.39 -22.32 8.41
C VAL A 340 -27.67 -23.68 9.04
N PRO A 341 -27.78 -23.79 10.38
CA PRO A 341 -28.29 -25.00 11.01
C PRO A 341 -29.68 -25.32 10.48
N GLN A 342 -30.03 -26.62 10.34
CA GLN A 342 -31.28 -27.06 9.70
C GLN A 342 -32.53 -26.34 10.23
N ARG A 343 -32.59 -26.05 11.53
CA ARG A 343 -33.72 -25.35 12.16
C ARG A 343 -33.92 -23.90 11.70
N TYR A 344 -32.92 -23.29 11.08
CA TYR A 344 -32.98 -21.91 10.56
C TYR A 344 -33.14 -21.84 9.04
N ALA A 345 -33.15 -22.97 8.33
CA ALA A 345 -33.21 -23.00 6.86
C ALA A 345 -34.39 -22.20 6.29
N GLU A 346 -35.61 -22.47 6.76
CA GLU A 346 -36.81 -21.77 6.27
C GLU A 346 -36.84 -20.30 6.74
N ALA A 347 -36.40 -20.02 7.97
CA ALA A 347 -36.31 -18.64 8.46
C ALA A 347 -35.33 -17.79 7.63
N ALA A 348 -34.18 -18.34 7.26
CA ALA A 348 -33.20 -17.67 6.41
C ALA A 348 -33.75 -17.42 5.01
N ARG A 349 -34.42 -18.43 4.41
CA ARG A 349 -35.07 -18.31 3.10
C ARG A 349 -36.16 -17.24 3.08
N LEU A 350 -37.05 -17.22 4.07
CA LEU A 350 -38.12 -16.22 4.16
C LEU A 350 -37.58 -14.82 4.47
N THR A 351 -36.55 -14.70 5.31
CA THR A 351 -35.89 -13.41 5.58
C THR A 351 -35.24 -12.86 4.32
N LYS A 352 -34.62 -13.72 3.51
CA LYS A 352 -34.06 -13.35 2.20
C LYS A 352 -35.14 -12.87 1.23
N ALA A 353 -36.31 -13.50 1.21
CA ALA A 353 -37.44 -13.09 0.37
C ALA A 353 -37.96 -11.67 0.68
N VAL A 354 -37.77 -11.20 1.93
CA VAL A 354 -38.11 -9.82 2.33
C VAL A 354 -37.04 -8.81 1.89
N LEU A 355 -35.80 -9.26 1.73
CA LEU A 355 -34.67 -8.41 1.32
C LEU A 355 -34.67 -8.17 -0.20
N ASP A 356 -34.76 -9.24 -0.99
CA ASP A 356 -34.79 -9.16 -2.46
C ASP A 356 -35.26 -10.48 -3.09
N ALA A 357 -35.36 -10.48 -4.43
CA ALA A 357 -35.84 -11.60 -5.25
C ALA A 357 -34.75 -12.64 -5.64
N GLY A 358 -33.59 -12.61 -4.99
CA GLY A 358 -32.44 -13.49 -5.23
C GLY A 358 -31.39 -12.88 -6.16
N VAL A 359 -30.28 -13.61 -6.30
CA VAL A 359 -29.16 -13.24 -7.19
C VAL A 359 -29.51 -13.57 -8.65
N SER A 360 -28.83 -12.93 -9.61
CA SER A 360 -28.92 -13.25 -11.05
C SER A 360 -28.80 -14.76 -11.31
N TRP A 361 -29.72 -15.33 -12.10
CA TRP A 361 -29.77 -16.78 -12.37
C TRP A 361 -28.57 -17.27 -13.19
N LEU A 362 -28.07 -16.44 -14.11
CA LEU A 362 -27.06 -16.85 -15.09
C LEU A 362 -25.71 -17.14 -14.43
N ASP A 363 -25.29 -16.27 -13.52
CA ASP A 363 -24.04 -16.45 -12.78
C ASP A 363 -24.11 -17.68 -11.87
N GLN A 364 -25.29 -17.95 -11.30
CA GLN A 364 -25.52 -19.15 -10.49
C GLN A 364 -25.45 -20.43 -11.32
N ALA A 365 -26.08 -20.46 -12.50
CA ALA A 365 -26.06 -21.61 -13.40
C ALA A 365 -24.64 -21.94 -13.86
N VAL A 366 -23.89 -20.91 -14.28
CA VAL A 366 -22.48 -21.06 -14.70
C VAL A 366 -21.61 -21.58 -13.56
N LEU A 367 -21.78 -21.04 -12.35
CA LEU A 367 -21.02 -21.49 -11.19
C LEU A 367 -21.39 -22.92 -10.77
N ALA A 368 -22.67 -23.29 -10.84
CA ALA A 368 -23.15 -24.65 -10.56
C ALA A 368 -22.49 -25.68 -11.50
N GLU A 369 -22.42 -25.38 -12.81
CA GLU A 369 -21.72 -26.25 -13.77
C GLU A 369 -20.20 -26.26 -13.52
N LEU A 370 -19.61 -25.12 -13.18
CA LEU A 370 -18.17 -25.03 -12.91
C LEU A 370 -17.76 -25.90 -11.70
N LEU A 371 -18.56 -25.89 -10.64
CA LEU A 371 -18.38 -26.74 -9.46
C LEU A 371 -18.62 -28.21 -9.79
N SER A 372 -19.77 -28.54 -10.40
CA SER A 372 -20.17 -29.92 -10.66
C SER A 372 -19.28 -30.64 -11.68
N SER A 373 -18.67 -29.91 -12.62
CA SER A 373 -17.76 -30.48 -13.63
C SER A 373 -16.33 -30.71 -13.14
N GLY A 374 -16.02 -30.38 -11.88
CA GLY A 374 -14.66 -30.46 -11.31
C GLY A 374 -13.69 -29.39 -11.83
N ARG A 375 -14.12 -28.54 -12.78
CA ARG A 375 -13.32 -27.45 -13.34
C ARG A 375 -12.95 -26.40 -12.30
N TYR A 376 -13.82 -26.17 -11.32
CA TYR A 376 -13.53 -25.31 -10.18
C TYR A 376 -12.36 -25.84 -9.35
N ALA A 377 -12.30 -27.14 -9.06
CA ALA A 377 -11.22 -27.73 -8.27
C ALA A 377 -9.85 -27.55 -8.97
N SER A 378 -9.78 -27.83 -10.28
CA SER A 378 -8.56 -27.59 -11.07
C SER A 378 -8.18 -26.11 -11.14
N HIS A 379 -9.18 -25.22 -11.20
CA HIS A 379 -8.96 -23.78 -11.14
C HIS A 379 -8.39 -23.34 -9.79
N LEU A 380 -9.00 -23.80 -8.69
CA LEU A 380 -8.58 -23.48 -7.33
C LEU A 380 -7.14 -23.93 -7.05
N GLN A 381 -6.70 -25.08 -7.57
CA GLN A 381 -5.30 -25.52 -7.48
C GLN A 381 -4.33 -24.50 -8.12
N ARG A 382 -4.66 -23.97 -9.30
CA ARG A 382 -3.83 -22.94 -9.97
C ARG A 382 -3.81 -21.63 -9.19
N VAL A 383 -4.97 -21.20 -8.68
CA VAL A 383 -5.09 -19.98 -7.87
C VAL A 383 -4.28 -20.11 -6.57
N ARG A 384 -4.37 -21.25 -5.87
CA ARG A 384 -3.56 -21.54 -4.68
C ARG A 384 -2.07 -21.46 -4.97
N ALA A 385 -1.60 -22.05 -6.07
CA ALA A 385 -0.20 -21.98 -6.46
C ALA A 385 0.25 -20.53 -6.72
N HIS A 386 -0.58 -19.74 -7.41
CA HIS A 386 -0.30 -18.33 -7.68
C HIS A 386 -0.18 -17.50 -6.40
N TYR A 387 -1.14 -17.63 -5.48
CA TYR A 387 -1.12 -16.90 -4.21
C TYR A 387 0.00 -17.37 -3.28
N ARG A 388 0.33 -18.67 -3.28
CA ARG A 388 1.49 -19.21 -2.55
C ARG A 388 2.80 -18.60 -3.06
N ALA A 389 2.97 -18.47 -4.37
CA ALA A 389 4.12 -17.81 -4.96
C ALA A 389 4.19 -16.32 -4.57
N GLY A 390 3.09 -15.58 -4.74
CA GLY A 390 3.01 -14.16 -4.36
C GLY A 390 3.34 -13.93 -2.88
N ARG A 391 2.77 -14.73 -1.98
CA ARG A 391 3.08 -14.69 -0.54
C ARG A 391 4.55 -14.96 -0.26
N ASN A 392 5.11 -16.03 -0.83
CA ASN A 392 6.51 -16.40 -0.60
C ASN A 392 7.46 -15.30 -1.09
N THR A 393 7.18 -14.70 -2.25
CA THR A 393 7.95 -13.56 -2.80
C THR A 393 7.82 -12.34 -1.90
N LEU A 394 6.61 -12.03 -1.40
CA LEU A 394 6.41 -10.91 -0.47
C LEU A 394 7.20 -11.11 0.84
N VAL A 395 7.15 -12.30 1.44
CA VAL A 395 7.92 -12.62 2.65
C VAL A 395 9.42 -12.54 2.38
N ALA A 396 9.88 -13.10 1.26
CA ALA A 396 11.30 -13.10 0.88
C ALA A 396 11.80 -11.67 0.66
N GLU A 397 11.05 -10.84 -0.06
CA GLU A 397 11.43 -9.45 -0.36
C GLU A 397 11.35 -8.56 0.90
N LEU A 398 10.34 -8.73 1.76
CA LEU A 398 10.31 -8.03 3.05
C LEU A 398 11.56 -8.37 3.88
N ARG A 399 11.93 -9.66 3.94
CA ARG A 399 13.17 -10.08 4.63
C ARG A 399 14.43 -9.55 3.95
N ARG A 400 14.45 -9.51 2.62
CA ARG A 400 15.56 -9.02 1.79
C ARG A 400 15.79 -7.52 1.91
N TRP A 401 14.76 -6.74 2.18
CA TRP A 401 14.87 -5.28 2.23
C TRP A 401 14.81 -4.71 3.65
N PHE A 402 14.23 -5.43 4.61
CA PHE A 402 14.05 -4.96 5.98
C PHE A 402 14.74 -5.83 7.04
N GLY A 403 15.34 -6.96 6.67
CA GLY A 403 16.00 -7.89 7.60
C GLY A 403 14.99 -8.85 8.26
N ASP A 404 15.18 -9.14 9.54
CA ASP A 404 14.17 -9.89 10.28
C ASP A 404 12.91 -9.03 10.48
N VAL A 405 11.73 -9.59 10.16
CA VAL A 405 10.44 -8.90 10.19
C VAL A 405 9.40 -9.72 10.96
N THR A 406 8.53 -9.03 11.70
CA THR A 406 7.39 -9.65 12.38
C THR A 406 6.18 -9.63 11.46
N LEU A 407 5.70 -10.82 11.07
CA LEU A 407 4.59 -11.01 10.14
C LEU A 407 3.49 -11.87 10.78
N GLY A 408 2.25 -11.40 10.67
CA GLY A 408 1.03 -12.18 10.88
C GLY A 408 0.42 -12.66 9.57
N GLY A 409 -0.38 -13.72 9.60
CA GLY A 409 -1.09 -14.25 8.43
C GLY A 409 -0.27 -15.04 7.42
N GLY A 410 0.97 -15.43 7.73
CA GLY A 410 1.83 -16.19 6.81
C GLY A 410 1.32 -17.58 6.38
N ASN A 411 0.26 -18.10 6.99
CA ASN A 411 -0.21 -19.47 6.80
C ASN A 411 -1.41 -19.61 5.85
N ALA A 412 -2.12 -18.52 5.56
CA ALA A 412 -3.33 -18.55 4.74
C ALA A 412 -3.70 -17.18 4.15
N GLY A 413 -4.80 -17.10 3.41
CA GLY A 413 -5.39 -15.83 2.94
C GLY A 413 -4.65 -15.17 1.78
N LEU A 414 -5.00 -13.89 1.53
CA LEU A 414 -4.47 -13.06 0.43
C LEU A 414 -3.71 -11.83 0.90
N GLN A 415 -3.45 -11.73 2.21
CA GLN A 415 -2.82 -10.59 2.84
C GLN A 415 -1.84 -11.03 3.92
N LEU A 416 -0.85 -10.17 4.19
CA LEU A 416 0.00 -10.28 5.37
C LEU A 416 -0.24 -9.08 6.28
N PHE A 417 -0.20 -9.34 7.59
CA PHE A 417 -0.06 -8.30 8.59
C PHE A 417 1.42 -8.08 8.86
N TRP A 418 1.94 -6.91 8.55
CA TRP A 418 3.32 -6.53 8.82
C TRP A 418 3.38 -5.57 10.00
N GLN A 419 3.99 -6.01 11.10
CA GLN A 419 4.30 -5.13 12.21
C GLN A 419 5.60 -4.39 11.88
N LEU A 420 5.48 -3.08 11.64
CA LEU A 420 6.60 -2.22 11.31
C LEU A 420 7.62 -2.21 12.45
N PRO A 421 8.91 -2.46 12.17
CA PRO A 421 9.92 -2.50 13.20
C PRO A 421 10.22 -1.09 13.75
N PRO A 422 10.77 -0.99 14.97
CA PRO A 422 11.25 0.29 15.52
C PRO A 422 12.24 0.96 14.57
N GLY A 423 12.11 2.28 14.36
CA GLY A 423 12.96 3.03 13.42
C GLY A 423 12.38 3.18 12.01
N VAL A 424 11.33 2.44 11.64
CA VAL A 424 10.46 2.81 10.51
C VAL A 424 9.43 3.84 11.02
N PRO A 425 8.96 4.80 10.20
CA PRO A 425 7.86 5.69 10.59
C PRO A 425 6.61 4.91 11.06
N GLN A 426 5.77 5.54 11.88
CA GLN A 426 4.50 4.94 12.31
C GLN A 426 3.60 4.62 11.11
N ALA A 427 2.69 3.65 11.25
CA ALA A 427 1.92 3.07 10.15
C ALA A 427 1.23 4.13 9.27
N ARG A 428 0.55 5.11 9.86
CA ARG A 428 -0.10 6.20 9.10
C ARG A 428 0.88 7.07 8.31
N ILE A 429 2.03 7.38 8.89
CA ILE A 429 3.07 8.19 8.24
C ILE A 429 3.70 7.39 7.09
N PHE A 430 4.00 6.11 7.36
CA PHE A 430 4.57 5.21 6.36
C PHE A 430 3.62 4.99 5.18
N GLU A 431 2.33 4.75 5.42
CA GLU A 431 1.30 4.69 4.38
C GLU A 431 1.26 5.98 3.53
N HIS A 432 1.28 7.15 4.18
CA HIS A 432 1.27 8.42 3.46
C HIS A 432 2.51 8.59 2.57
N GLN A 433 3.70 8.28 3.10
CA GLN A 433 4.96 8.35 2.35
C GLN A 433 4.99 7.35 1.19
N ALA A 434 4.55 6.11 1.43
CA ALA A 434 4.38 5.08 0.41
C ALA A 434 3.48 5.57 -0.74
N ARG A 435 2.33 6.17 -0.40
CA ARG A 435 1.38 6.73 -1.36
C ARG A 435 1.99 7.87 -2.20
N ARG A 436 2.83 8.73 -1.61
CA ARG A 436 3.60 9.75 -2.37
C ARG A 436 4.57 9.11 -3.36
N GLY A 437 5.18 7.98 -2.97
CA GLY A 437 5.96 7.10 -3.85
C GLY A 437 5.13 6.26 -4.82
N ARG A 438 3.80 6.44 -4.86
CA ARG A 438 2.82 5.68 -5.65
C ARG A 438 2.79 4.18 -5.33
N ILE A 439 3.08 3.82 -4.09
CA ILE A 439 2.92 2.47 -3.57
C ILE A 439 1.74 2.46 -2.59
N GLY A 440 0.74 1.62 -2.85
CA GLY A 440 -0.41 1.46 -1.94
C GLY A 440 -0.12 0.44 -0.86
N VAL A 441 -0.13 0.85 0.41
CA VAL A 441 -0.07 0.01 1.61
C VAL A 441 -1.06 0.58 2.62
N TYR A 442 -1.59 -0.23 3.53
CA TYR A 442 -2.75 0.18 4.33
C TYR A 442 -2.49 0.04 5.82
N SER A 443 -2.59 1.13 6.58
CA SER A 443 -2.67 1.05 8.04
C SER A 443 -4.01 0.47 8.47
N LEU A 444 -4.11 -0.03 9.71
CA LEU A 444 -5.40 -0.51 10.24
C LEU A 444 -6.48 0.58 10.22
N ASP A 445 -6.08 1.84 10.38
CA ASP A 445 -6.99 3.00 10.34
C ASP A 445 -7.56 3.32 8.96
N SER A 446 -6.89 2.92 7.89
CA SER A 446 -7.32 3.18 6.52
C SER A 446 -8.00 1.98 5.87
N ALA A 447 -7.68 0.78 6.35
CA ALA A 447 -8.29 -0.48 5.97
C ALA A 447 -9.71 -0.65 6.55
N PRO A 448 -10.52 -1.62 6.04
CA PRO A 448 -11.84 -1.93 6.59
C PRO A 448 -11.73 -2.75 7.88
N VAL A 449 -11.01 -2.23 8.87
CA VAL A 449 -10.79 -2.82 10.18
C VAL A 449 -11.57 -2.03 11.23
N HIS A 450 -12.26 -2.74 12.12
CA HIS A 450 -12.78 -2.19 13.36
C HIS A 450 -11.79 -2.48 14.48
N ASP A 451 -11.48 -1.47 15.28
CA ASP A 451 -10.57 -1.57 16.42
C ASP A 451 -11.21 -0.80 17.59
N GLY A 452 -11.60 -1.52 18.65
CA GLY A 452 -12.34 -0.99 19.80
C GLY A 452 -11.47 -0.14 20.73
N GLU A 453 -10.19 -0.45 20.83
CA GLU A 453 -9.17 0.32 21.55
C GLU A 453 -7.95 0.51 20.64
N THR A 454 -7.55 1.75 20.36
CA THR A 454 -6.38 2.04 19.51
C THR A 454 -5.08 1.61 20.19
N GLY A 455 -4.79 0.31 20.12
CA GLY A 455 -3.63 -0.32 20.72
C GLY A 455 -2.33 0.01 19.98
N ASP A 456 -1.20 -0.34 20.58
CA ASP A 456 0.11 -0.18 19.95
C ASP A 456 0.23 -0.97 18.63
N MET A 457 -0.57 -2.04 18.47
CA MET A 457 -0.68 -2.79 17.23
C MET A 457 -1.16 -1.91 16.06
N ALA A 458 -2.15 -1.03 16.27
CA ALA A 458 -2.66 -0.13 15.23
C ALA A 458 -1.62 0.91 14.78
N LYS A 459 -0.78 1.38 15.71
CA LYS A 459 0.27 2.38 15.41
C LYS A 459 1.41 1.83 14.53
N ARG A 460 1.58 0.51 14.50
CA ARG A 460 2.69 -0.17 13.80
C ARG A 460 2.23 -1.21 12.78
N GLY A 461 0.93 -1.46 12.64
CA GLY A 461 0.39 -2.47 11.74
C GLY A 461 0.16 -1.95 10.33
N ILE A 462 0.74 -2.63 9.33
CA ILE A 462 0.49 -2.43 7.91
C ILE A 462 -0.07 -3.72 7.30
N LEU A 463 -1.14 -3.61 6.53
CA LEU A 463 -1.70 -4.69 5.75
C LEU A 463 -1.17 -4.62 4.31
N LEU A 464 -0.74 -5.77 3.82
CA LEU A 464 -0.18 -5.95 2.48
C LEU A 464 -0.94 -7.07 1.76
N GLY A 465 -1.90 -6.69 0.91
CA GLY A 465 -2.59 -7.61 0.02
C GLY A 465 -1.69 -7.99 -1.16
N PHE A 466 -1.57 -9.29 -1.44
CA PHE A 466 -0.75 -9.80 -2.53
C PHE A 466 -1.56 -10.51 -3.62
N GLY A 467 -2.87 -10.71 -3.42
CA GLY A 467 -3.74 -11.46 -4.35
C GLY A 467 -3.81 -10.86 -5.76
N GLY A 468 -3.68 -9.55 -5.91
CA GLY A 468 -3.74 -8.83 -7.20
C GLY A 468 -2.42 -8.68 -7.94
N LEU A 469 -1.28 -9.06 -7.32
CA LEU A 469 0.05 -8.67 -7.77
C LEU A 469 0.83 -9.84 -8.38
N SER A 470 1.66 -9.54 -9.39
CA SER A 470 2.72 -10.44 -9.84
C SER A 470 3.95 -10.36 -8.94
N GLU A 471 4.76 -11.42 -8.91
CA GLU A 471 6.03 -11.47 -8.15
C GLU A 471 6.95 -10.28 -8.45
N ARG A 472 7.09 -9.92 -9.74
CA ARG A 472 7.87 -8.75 -10.16
C ARG A 472 7.32 -7.42 -9.64
N GLN A 473 6.00 -7.28 -9.51
CA GLN A 473 5.39 -6.09 -8.91
C GLN A 473 5.65 -6.04 -7.41
N ILE A 474 5.59 -7.19 -6.73
CA ILE A 474 5.92 -7.32 -5.31
C ILE A 474 7.38 -6.91 -5.06
N GLU A 475 8.34 -7.49 -5.79
CA GLU A 475 9.76 -7.14 -5.71
C GLU A 475 10.00 -5.63 -5.87
N LYS A 476 9.46 -5.03 -6.94
CA LYS A 476 9.58 -3.58 -7.19
C LYS A 476 8.91 -2.75 -6.10
N GLY A 477 7.73 -3.18 -5.63
CA GLY A 477 6.97 -2.49 -4.59
C GLY A 477 7.75 -2.44 -3.27
N ILE A 478 8.26 -3.58 -2.81
CA ILE A 478 9.01 -3.67 -1.56
C ILE A 478 10.36 -2.95 -1.65
N ALA A 479 11.08 -3.08 -2.77
CA ALA A 479 12.29 -2.30 -3.00
C ALA A 479 12.02 -0.79 -2.93
N LYS A 480 10.91 -0.31 -3.51
CA LYS A 480 10.56 1.10 -3.46
C LYS A 480 10.14 1.56 -2.05
N LEU A 481 9.43 0.72 -1.30
CA LEU A 481 9.13 1.00 0.11
C LEU A 481 10.42 1.13 0.92
N SER A 482 11.42 0.30 0.63
CA SER A 482 12.75 0.42 1.24
C SER A 482 13.37 1.78 0.99
N ASP A 483 13.41 2.24 -0.27
CA ASP A 483 13.96 3.56 -0.61
C ASP A 483 13.21 4.69 0.13
N ILE A 484 11.88 4.58 0.24
CA ILE A 484 11.05 5.59 0.91
C ILE A 484 11.39 5.69 2.40
N VAL A 485 11.64 4.57 3.08
CA VAL A 485 12.11 4.59 4.46
C VAL A 485 13.49 5.23 4.55
N ASP A 486 14.38 4.93 3.62
CA ASP A 486 15.74 5.49 3.64
C ASP A 486 15.73 7.00 3.42
N ASP A 487 14.86 7.50 2.53
CA ASP A 487 14.63 8.93 2.30
C ASP A 487 14.00 9.61 3.52
N ALA A 488 13.02 8.97 4.16
CA ALA A 488 12.37 9.49 5.37
C ALA A 488 13.34 9.59 6.57
N LEU A 489 14.31 8.67 6.67
CA LEU A 489 15.36 8.71 7.68
C LEU A 489 16.43 9.77 7.39
N ASP A 490 16.65 10.12 6.12
CA ASP A 490 17.63 11.13 5.71
C ASP A 490 17.06 12.56 5.82
N ASP A 491 15.73 12.74 5.86
CA ASP A 491 15.04 14.05 5.93
C ASP A 491 14.47 14.35 7.33
N HIS A 492 15.35 14.72 8.26
CA HIS A 492 15.02 15.06 9.66
C HIS A 492 14.12 16.32 9.82
N LEU A 493 13.88 17.07 8.75
CA LEU A 493 13.15 18.35 8.78
C LEU A 493 11.65 18.24 8.52
N THR A 494 11.13 17.05 8.24
CA THR A 494 9.69 16.93 8.09
C THR A 494 9.03 16.94 9.48
N GLU A 495 8.62 18.13 9.93
CA GLU A 495 7.71 18.27 11.07
C GLU A 495 6.55 17.30 10.84
N ILE A 496 6.45 16.27 11.68
CA ILE A 496 5.40 15.24 11.61
C ILE A 496 4.01 15.93 11.60
N GLY A 497 3.90 17.10 12.23
CA GLY A 497 2.72 17.97 12.17
C GLY A 497 2.38 18.48 10.76
N GLN A 498 3.36 18.87 9.93
CA GLN A 498 3.12 19.37 8.57
C GLN A 498 2.69 18.27 7.59
N LEU A 499 3.18 17.04 7.75
CA LEU A 499 2.71 15.89 6.94
C LEU A 499 1.27 15.47 7.25
N LEU A 500 0.81 15.74 8.48
CA LEU A 500 -0.56 15.44 8.92
C LEU A 500 -1.56 16.56 8.57
N ILE A 501 -1.10 17.77 8.25
CA ILE A 501 -1.93 18.92 7.84
C ILE A 501 -2.45 18.76 6.40
N ASP A 502 -1.74 18.03 5.54
CA ASP A 502 -2.11 17.78 4.13
C ASP A 502 -2.98 16.52 3.92
N LEU A 503 -3.35 15.81 4.99
CA LEU A 503 -4.46 14.85 4.91
C LEU A 503 -5.74 15.66 4.75
N PRO A 504 -6.56 15.48 3.70
CA PRO A 504 -7.88 16.09 3.70
C PRO A 504 -8.72 15.42 4.79
N PRO A 505 -9.09 16.10 5.89
CA PRO A 505 -10.15 15.59 6.72
C PRO A 505 -11.43 16.23 6.18
N ASP A 506 -12.43 15.43 5.83
CA ASP A 506 -13.76 15.99 5.72
C ASP A 506 -14.15 16.59 7.10
N ARG A 507 -13.93 17.93 7.26
CA ARG A 507 -14.32 18.91 8.31
C ARG A 507 -13.27 19.47 9.31
N PRO A 508 -13.50 20.69 9.85
CA PRO A 508 -12.58 21.84 9.73
C PRO A 508 -11.56 21.95 10.87
N PRO A 509 -10.50 22.75 10.70
CA PRO A 509 -9.57 23.07 11.77
C PRO A 509 -10.28 23.82 12.90
N ILE A 510 -9.96 23.42 14.14
CA ILE A 510 -10.29 24.17 15.35
C ILE A 510 -9.65 25.57 15.23
N PRO A 511 -10.36 26.67 15.55
CA PRO A 511 -9.83 28.02 15.37
C PRO A 511 -8.51 28.22 16.11
N THR A 512 -7.44 28.46 15.34
CA THR A 512 -6.10 28.79 15.82
C THR A 512 -6.06 30.21 16.35
N ALA A 513 -6.47 30.41 17.60
CA ALA A 513 -6.19 31.63 18.34
C ALA A 513 -5.17 31.34 19.45
N ARG A 514 -3.96 31.86 19.25
CA ARG A 514 -2.84 32.01 20.21
C ARG A 514 -2.03 30.77 20.58
N ILE A 515 -1.04 30.47 19.73
CA ILE A 515 0.34 30.30 20.22
C ILE A 515 1.26 31.08 19.27
N ARG A 516 1.29 32.41 19.45
CA ARG A 516 2.42 33.24 19.01
C ARG A 516 3.35 33.36 20.21
N GLY A 517 4.57 32.84 20.07
CA GLY A 517 5.63 33.05 21.03
C GLY A 517 6.19 31.75 21.58
N MET A 518 7.10 31.15 20.82
CA MET A 518 8.34 30.53 21.31
C MET A 518 9.19 30.15 20.08
N ALA A 519 9.65 31.19 19.37
CA ALA A 519 10.82 31.07 18.52
C ALA A 519 12.03 31.38 19.39
N ALA A 520 12.62 30.35 19.99
CA ALA A 520 13.91 30.46 20.67
C ALA A 520 14.79 29.28 20.26
N SER A 521 15.80 29.62 19.44
CA SER A 521 17.03 28.87 19.18
C SER A 521 16.92 27.51 18.46
N ALA A 522 16.54 27.53 17.18
CA ALA A 522 17.08 26.58 16.21
C ALA A 522 18.03 27.35 15.30
N LYS A 523 19.35 27.21 15.51
CA LYS A 523 20.34 27.64 14.52
C LYS A 523 20.03 26.87 13.23
N LYS A 524 19.55 27.57 12.20
CA LYS A 524 19.46 27.04 10.84
C LYS A 524 20.85 26.50 10.46
N HIS A 525 20.95 25.22 10.12
CA HIS A 525 22.17 24.66 9.56
C HIS A 525 22.47 25.43 8.26
N GLU A 526 23.64 26.04 8.17
CA GLU A 526 24.07 26.72 6.96
C GLU A 526 24.45 25.66 5.92
N PRO A 527 23.92 25.73 4.68
CA PRO A 527 24.45 24.94 3.57
C PRO A 527 25.96 25.18 3.46
N ALA A 528 26.75 24.16 3.10
CA ALA A 528 28.17 24.34 2.78
C ALA A 528 28.42 25.23 1.53
N LEU A 529 27.38 25.86 0.98
CA LEU A 529 27.41 26.74 -0.16
C LEU A 529 27.43 28.21 0.31
N THR A 530 28.60 28.83 0.32
CA THR A 530 28.74 30.28 0.55
C THR A 530 28.75 31.12 -0.73
N ALA A 531 28.61 30.54 -1.93
CA ALA A 531 28.55 31.31 -3.18
C ALA A 531 27.65 30.72 -4.27
N ARG A 532 26.92 31.60 -4.98
CA ARG A 532 26.13 31.27 -6.17
C ARG A 532 27.04 31.07 -7.40
N ARG A 533 26.84 29.93 -8.07
CA ARG A 533 27.04 29.60 -9.51
C ARG A 533 28.23 30.24 -10.27
N PRO A 534 29.13 29.38 -10.76
CA PRO A 534 29.53 29.39 -12.16
C PRO A 534 28.79 28.27 -12.93
N THR A 535 28.78 28.41 -14.25
CA THR A 535 28.17 27.51 -15.24
C THR A 535 28.70 26.06 -15.16
N ARG A 536 27.85 25.11 -15.57
CA ARG A 536 28.18 23.68 -15.73
C ARG A 536 29.55 23.49 -16.42
N PRO A 537 30.50 22.73 -15.85
CA PRO A 537 31.57 22.14 -16.64
C PRO A 537 30.99 21.01 -17.49
N ASP A 538 31.41 20.96 -18.74
CA ASP A 538 31.11 19.89 -19.69
C ASP A 538 32.06 18.71 -19.39
N PHE A 539 31.52 17.60 -18.87
CA PHE A 539 32.32 16.44 -18.44
C PHE A 539 32.72 15.49 -19.59
N GLN A 540 32.61 15.91 -20.86
CA GLN A 540 32.81 15.01 -22.01
C GLN A 540 34.25 14.93 -22.58
N THR A 541 35.25 15.62 -22.02
CA THR A 541 36.62 15.54 -22.54
C THR A 541 37.68 15.42 -21.44
N LEU A 542 37.78 14.22 -20.85
CA LEU A 542 39.02 13.78 -20.19
C LEU A 542 39.76 12.82 -21.13
N ALA A 543 40.97 13.19 -21.53
CA ALA A 543 41.83 12.40 -22.40
C ALA A 543 42.23 11.06 -21.76
N PRO A 544 42.52 10.01 -22.56
CA PRO A 544 43.08 8.75 -22.06
C PRO A 544 44.39 8.99 -21.29
N PHE A 545 44.64 8.16 -20.28
CA PHE A 545 45.86 8.21 -19.48
C PHE A 545 47.11 7.94 -20.35
N GLU A 546 48.08 8.86 -20.36
CA GLU A 546 49.45 8.53 -20.78
C GLU A 546 50.16 7.78 -19.66
N HIS A 547 50.88 6.71 -20.01
CA HIS A 547 51.71 5.94 -19.08
C HIS A 547 52.66 6.89 -18.31
N GLY A 548 52.55 6.94 -16.97
CA GLY A 548 53.61 7.50 -16.12
C GLY A 548 53.33 8.81 -15.35
N SER A 549 52.09 9.27 -15.17
CA SER A 549 51.79 10.37 -14.23
C SER A 549 51.22 9.86 -12.90
N ALA A 550 51.57 10.55 -11.79
CA ALA A 550 51.38 10.19 -10.36
C ALA A 550 50.58 8.90 -10.08
N MET A 551 51.28 7.83 -9.69
CA MET A 551 50.65 6.51 -9.49
C MET A 551 49.61 6.56 -8.36
N PRO A 552 48.34 6.20 -8.60
CA PRO A 552 47.32 6.13 -7.57
C PRO A 552 47.69 5.08 -6.51
N PHE A 553 47.55 5.41 -5.23
CA PHE A 553 47.93 4.52 -4.13
C PHE A 553 46.89 4.50 -3.00
N LEU A 554 46.90 3.42 -2.21
CA LEU A 554 46.06 3.26 -1.02
C LEU A 554 46.65 4.05 0.15
N LYS A 555 45.97 5.12 0.58
CA LYS A 555 46.47 6.01 1.62
C LYS A 555 46.08 5.60 3.03
N SER A 556 44.93 4.97 3.20
CA SER A 556 44.52 4.45 4.51
C SER A 556 43.49 3.34 4.41
N ILE A 557 43.50 2.47 5.41
CA ILE A 557 42.59 1.33 5.57
C ILE A 557 41.91 1.47 6.93
N TYR A 558 40.59 1.28 6.96
CA TYR A 558 39.79 1.30 8.18
C TYR A 558 38.83 0.13 8.24
N HIS A 559 38.60 -0.36 9.46
CA HIS A 559 37.41 -1.13 9.81
C HIS A 559 36.63 -0.43 10.92
N TYR A 560 35.35 -0.76 11.05
CA TYR A 560 34.43 -0.19 12.03
C TYR A 560 33.78 -1.35 12.81
N PRO A 561 34.45 -1.94 13.81
CA PRO A 561 34.02 -3.19 14.44
C PRO A 561 32.57 -3.18 14.95
N VAL A 562 32.12 -2.02 15.44
CA VAL A 562 30.72 -1.81 15.83
C VAL A 562 30.05 -0.85 14.84
N LYS A 563 28.92 -1.27 14.26
CA LYS A 563 28.11 -0.48 13.33
C LYS A 563 27.74 0.87 13.97
N GLY A 564 28.09 1.96 13.29
CA GLY A 564 27.77 3.32 13.71
C GLY A 564 28.78 3.97 14.67
N LEU A 565 29.76 3.23 15.21
CA LEU A 565 30.76 3.74 16.17
C LEU A 565 32.12 4.01 15.52
N SER A 566 33.19 4.19 16.30
CA SER A 566 34.48 4.69 15.78
C SER A 566 35.16 3.71 14.80
N GLY A 567 35.86 4.26 13.80
CA GLY A 567 36.73 3.50 12.91
C GLY A 567 38.11 3.30 13.52
N GLN A 568 38.76 2.18 13.21
CA GLN A 568 40.12 1.88 13.65
C GLN A 568 41.02 1.71 12.42
N PRO A 569 42.17 2.39 12.37
CA PRO A 569 43.08 2.30 11.24
C PRO A 569 43.79 0.95 11.22
N LEU A 570 44.05 0.44 10.03
CA LEU A 570 44.83 -0.79 9.78
C LEU A 570 46.03 -0.46 8.89
N SER A 571 47.18 -1.07 9.16
CA SER A 571 48.36 -0.98 8.28
C SER A 571 48.26 -1.92 7.08
N SER A 572 47.61 -3.08 7.26
CA SER A 572 47.29 -4.05 6.22
C SER A 572 46.07 -4.89 6.58
N VAL A 573 45.46 -5.55 5.59
CA VAL A 573 44.33 -6.44 5.80
C VAL A 573 44.32 -7.57 4.77
N ARG A 574 44.01 -8.80 5.21
CA ARG A 574 43.83 -9.96 4.34
C ARG A 574 42.38 -10.12 3.94
N LEU A 575 42.09 -9.99 2.65
CA LEU A 575 40.77 -10.16 2.06
C LEU A 575 40.57 -11.58 1.53
N VAL A 576 39.35 -12.09 1.65
CA VAL A 576 38.95 -13.40 1.14
C VAL A 576 37.82 -13.20 0.13
N LYS A 577 37.95 -13.80 -1.06
CA LYS A 577 36.92 -13.73 -2.12
C LYS A 577 35.54 -14.08 -1.57
N GLY A 578 34.56 -13.22 -1.85
CA GLY A 578 33.17 -13.42 -1.47
C GLY A 578 32.88 -13.33 0.03
N LYS A 579 33.85 -12.90 0.85
CA LYS A 579 33.67 -12.66 2.29
C LYS A 579 33.59 -11.16 2.60
N PRO A 580 32.90 -10.78 3.69
CA PRO A 580 32.97 -9.47 4.32
C PRO A 580 34.37 -8.89 4.47
N PHE A 581 34.45 -7.55 4.60
CA PHE A 581 35.67 -6.91 5.07
C PHE A 581 35.98 -7.40 6.51
N PRO A 582 37.21 -7.88 6.79
CA PRO A 582 37.52 -8.51 8.07
C PRO A 582 37.24 -7.61 9.28
N HIS A 583 36.51 -8.16 10.25
CA HIS A 583 36.16 -7.51 11.52
C HIS A 583 35.46 -6.16 11.38
N ASP A 584 34.92 -5.84 10.21
CA ASP A 584 34.16 -4.62 9.97
C ASP A 584 32.70 -4.87 10.35
N ARG A 585 32.08 -3.98 11.12
CA ARG A 585 30.66 -3.99 11.51
C ARG A 585 30.18 -5.34 12.07
N GLN A 586 31.06 -6.11 12.74
CA GLN A 586 30.74 -7.42 13.32
C GLN A 586 29.73 -7.31 14.48
N PHE A 587 29.72 -6.16 15.15
CA PHE A 587 28.82 -5.84 16.25
C PHE A 587 27.88 -4.69 15.89
N ALA A 588 26.72 -4.63 16.53
CA ALA A 588 25.81 -3.49 16.42
C ALA A 588 24.97 -3.35 17.69
N LEU A 589 24.50 -2.12 17.95
CA LEU A 589 23.54 -1.82 19.02
C LEU A 589 22.14 -1.79 18.41
N ALA A 590 21.36 -2.86 18.58
CA ALA A 590 19.98 -2.93 18.11
C ALA A 590 19.07 -2.09 19.01
N ARG A 591 18.10 -1.37 18.41
CA ARG A 591 17.13 -0.60 19.19
C ARG A 591 16.21 -1.53 19.99
N PRO A 592 15.65 -1.07 21.12
CA PRO A 592 14.67 -1.86 21.87
C PRO A 592 13.47 -2.27 21.02
N GLY A 593 13.04 -3.53 21.15
CA GLY A 593 11.85 -4.07 20.47
C GLY A 593 12.05 -4.40 18.99
N VAL A 594 13.26 -4.36 18.47
CA VAL A 594 13.56 -4.79 17.09
C VAL A 594 13.46 -6.32 17.01
N PRO A 595 12.79 -6.88 15.99
CA PRO A 595 12.59 -8.33 15.86
C PRO A 595 13.84 -9.06 15.34
N LEU A 596 15.02 -8.79 15.92
CA LEU A 596 16.28 -9.45 15.57
C LEU A 596 16.52 -10.67 16.46
N GLN A 597 16.88 -11.80 15.85
CA GLN A 597 17.26 -13.00 16.61
C GLN A 597 18.65 -12.81 17.24
N THR A 598 18.71 -12.56 18.54
CA THR A 598 19.98 -12.28 19.27
C THR A 598 21.01 -13.42 19.19
N GLY A 599 20.56 -14.68 19.07
CA GLY A 599 21.44 -15.85 18.97
C GLY A 599 22.08 -16.09 17.60
N ASN A 600 21.52 -15.51 16.53
CA ASN A 600 22.05 -15.57 15.17
C ASN A 600 21.57 -14.37 14.32
N PRO A 601 21.99 -13.15 14.64
CA PRO A 601 21.42 -11.95 14.05
C PRO A 601 21.88 -11.80 12.59
N ARG A 602 20.93 -11.59 11.68
CA ARG A 602 21.19 -11.30 10.26
C ARG A 602 21.41 -9.80 10.03
N TRP A 603 21.82 -9.44 8.81
CA TRP A 603 21.85 -8.03 8.39
C TRP A 603 20.44 -7.42 8.51
N ALA A 604 20.36 -6.12 8.79
CA ALA A 604 19.08 -5.43 9.01
C ALA A 604 19.17 -3.98 8.54
N LYS A 605 18.03 -3.31 8.36
CA LYS A 605 18.04 -1.90 7.94
C LYS A 605 18.72 -1.00 8.96
N LYS A 606 19.41 0.02 8.45
CA LYS A 606 20.15 1.02 9.25
C LYS A 606 19.32 1.56 10.42
N GLY A 607 18.07 1.96 10.18
CA GLY A 607 17.17 2.55 11.20
C GLY A 607 16.83 1.62 12.39
N LEU A 608 17.14 0.33 12.31
CA LEU A 608 16.93 -0.64 13.38
C LEU A 608 18.07 -0.62 14.43
N PHE A 609 19.16 0.08 14.15
CA PHE A 609 20.31 0.20 15.04
C PHE A 609 20.42 1.62 15.61
N VAL A 610 21.15 1.73 16.72
CA VAL A 610 21.65 3.00 17.23
C VAL A 610 22.82 3.43 16.33
N MET A 611 22.71 4.59 15.69
CA MET A 611 23.64 5.03 14.66
C MET A 611 23.80 6.54 14.60
N LEU A 612 25.00 6.98 14.22
CA LEU A 612 25.39 8.38 14.10
C LEU A 612 24.43 9.25 13.27
N MET A 613 23.75 8.67 12.28
CA MET A 613 22.75 9.36 11.46
C MET A 613 21.53 9.85 12.25
N LEU A 614 21.12 9.12 13.29
CA LEU A 614 19.94 9.42 14.08
C LEU A 614 20.34 9.96 15.45
N GLU A 615 21.50 9.55 15.98
CA GLU A 615 22.00 9.92 17.30
C GLU A 615 23.38 10.57 17.24
N GLU A 616 23.43 11.91 17.26
CA GLU A 616 24.71 12.65 17.25
C GLU A 616 25.55 12.43 18.52
N ALA A 617 24.91 12.05 19.65
CA ALA A 617 25.60 11.80 20.91
C ALA A 617 26.65 10.68 20.81
N LEU A 618 26.50 9.74 19.87
CA LEU A 618 27.49 8.69 19.61
C LEU A 618 28.85 9.24 19.19
N ALA A 619 28.88 10.44 18.64
CA ALA A 619 30.10 11.09 18.19
C ALA A 619 30.94 11.68 19.33
N LYS A 620 30.36 11.82 20.54
CA LYS A 620 31.03 12.34 21.74
C LYS A 620 32.00 11.33 22.36
N VAL A 621 31.99 10.10 21.87
CA VAL A 621 32.77 8.99 22.41
C VAL A 621 33.60 8.35 21.31
N LYS A 622 34.83 7.97 21.64
CA LYS A 622 35.67 7.12 20.82
C LYS A 622 35.59 5.70 21.34
N THR A 623 35.43 4.74 20.45
CA THR A 623 35.33 3.33 20.81
C THR A 623 36.46 2.54 20.19
N HIS A 624 37.05 1.62 20.94
CA HIS A 624 37.99 0.64 20.45
C HIS A 624 37.49 -0.76 20.76
N LEU A 625 37.59 -1.68 19.80
CA LEU A 625 37.30 -3.09 19.99
C LEU A 625 38.41 -3.90 19.35
N ASP A 626 39.10 -4.69 20.17
CA ASP A 626 39.96 -5.75 19.69
C ASP A 626 39.08 -6.97 19.33
N PRO A 627 38.99 -7.35 18.05
CA PRO A 627 38.13 -8.45 17.64
C PRO A 627 38.65 -9.84 18.04
N GLU A 628 39.92 -9.97 18.43
CA GLU A 628 40.53 -11.23 18.87
C GLU A 628 40.34 -11.45 20.37
N THR A 629 40.65 -10.43 21.17
CA THR A 629 40.52 -10.50 22.65
C THR A 629 39.15 -10.10 23.16
N LEU A 630 38.32 -9.50 22.31
CA LEU A 630 37.02 -8.92 22.64
C LEU A 630 37.06 -7.84 23.72
N GLN A 631 38.22 -7.21 23.91
CA GLN A 631 38.38 -6.06 24.77
C GLN A 631 37.74 -4.82 24.12
N PHE A 632 36.73 -4.26 24.77
CA PHE A 632 35.98 -3.08 24.34
C PHE A 632 36.30 -1.89 25.25
N GLU A 633 36.70 -0.77 24.65
CA GLU A 633 37.02 0.48 25.34
C GLU A 633 36.14 1.62 24.83
N ILE A 634 35.62 2.45 25.74
CA ILE A 634 34.96 3.72 25.46
C ILE A 634 35.77 4.85 26.08
N ARG A 635 36.09 5.88 25.28
CA ARG A 635 36.82 7.08 25.70
C ARG A 635 36.03 8.33 25.38
N SER A 636 36.14 9.35 26.22
CA SER A 636 35.65 10.71 25.93
C SER A 636 36.79 11.69 26.13
N GLY A 637 37.18 12.38 25.06
CA GLY A 637 38.44 13.13 25.05
C GLY A 637 39.64 12.21 25.34
N ASN A 638 40.45 12.57 26.34
CA ASN A 638 41.61 11.78 26.77
C ASN A 638 41.29 10.78 27.89
N GLN A 639 40.07 10.79 28.44
CA GLN A 639 39.67 9.95 29.55
C GLN A 639 39.06 8.64 29.06
N THR A 640 39.53 7.51 29.59
CA THR A 640 38.88 6.21 29.43
C THR A 640 37.70 6.12 30.40
N ILE A 641 36.51 5.91 29.85
CA ILE A 641 35.24 5.87 30.58
C ILE A 641 34.89 4.43 30.97
N LEU A 642 35.11 3.50 30.04
CA LEU A 642 34.78 2.09 30.22
C LEU A 642 35.82 1.22 29.52
N THR A 643 36.25 0.15 30.18
CA THR A 643 37.02 -0.94 29.57
C THR A 643 36.46 -2.25 30.08
N VAL A 644 35.96 -3.09 29.17
CA VAL A 644 35.33 -4.39 29.51
C VAL A 644 35.71 -5.44 28.48
N ASN A 645 35.76 -6.71 28.89
CA ASN A 645 35.86 -7.82 27.95
C ASN A 645 34.46 -8.37 27.63
N LEU A 646 34.08 -8.47 26.35
CA LEU A 646 32.71 -8.88 25.97
C LEU A 646 32.37 -10.34 26.32
N ASP A 647 33.35 -11.18 26.69
CA ASP A 647 33.12 -12.55 27.18
C ASP A 647 32.80 -12.59 28.68
N GLU A 648 33.03 -11.51 29.43
CA GLU A 648 32.71 -11.45 30.85
C GLU A 648 31.20 -11.32 31.10
N ALA A 649 30.72 -11.99 32.16
CA ALA A 649 29.33 -11.92 32.57
C ALA A 649 28.95 -10.47 32.94
N GLY A 650 27.90 -9.94 32.31
CA GLY A 650 27.42 -8.57 32.54
C GLY A 650 28.10 -7.48 31.70
N ALA A 651 29.21 -7.77 31.00
CA ALA A 651 29.92 -6.77 30.19
C ALA A 651 29.04 -6.14 29.09
N LYS A 652 28.19 -6.96 28.46
CA LYS A 652 27.23 -6.48 27.45
C LYS A 652 26.23 -5.50 28.06
N SER A 653 25.62 -5.84 29.19
CA SER A 653 24.65 -4.98 29.88
C SER A 653 25.27 -3.65 30.30
N THR A 654 26.51 -3.64 30.78
CA THR A 654 27.23 -2.39 31.10
C THR A 654 27.39 -1.48 29.87
N ILE A 655 27.69 -2.05 28.70
CA ILE A 655 27.76 -1.29 27.43
C ILE A 655 26.38 -0.78 27.02
N GLU A 656 25.36 -1.62 27.10
CA GLU A 656 23.97 -1.30 26.75
C GLU A 656 23.45 -0.15 27.61
N ASP A 657 23.65 -0.20 28.93
CA ASP A 657 23.29 0.85 29.88
C ASP A 657 24.03 2.16 29.60
N TYR A 658 25.33 2.08 29.28
CA TYR A 658 26.10 3.28 28.92
C TYR A 658 25.52 3.97 27.67
N PHE A 659 25.21 3.20 26.62
CA PHE A 659 24.63 3.77 25.39
C PHE A 659 23.19 4.24 25.59
N HIS A 660 22.44 3.67 26.54
CA HIS A 660 21.13 4.19 26.95
C HIS A 660 21.25 5.56 27.62
N GLN A 661 22.22 5.73 28.52
CA GLN A 661 22.51 7.02 29.16
C GLN A 661 23.01 8.06 28.14
N LEU A 662 23.83 7.64 27.18
CA LEU A 662 24.33 8.50 26.11
C LEU A 662 23.22 8.94 25.15
N VAL A 663 22.19 8.10 24.95
CA VAL A 663 21.04 8.35 24.06
C VAL A 663 19.73 8.24 24.85
N PRO A 664 19.38 9.26 25.66
CA PRO A 664 18.21 9.20 26.55
C PRO A 664 16.86 9.18 25.82
N THR A 665 16.85 9.38 24.50
CA THR A 665 15.65 9.27 23.67
C THR A 665 15.22 7.81 23.41
N LEU A 666 16.06 6.82 23.76
CA LEU A 666 15.69 5.42 23.66
C LEU A 666 14.75 5.02 24.82
N PRO A 667 13.64 4.30 24.55
CA PRO A 667 12.65 3.94 25.57
C PRO A 667 13.16 2.88 26.56
N ALA A 668 14.22 2.15 26.22
CA ALA A 668 14.90 1.14 27.03
C ALA A 668 16.35 0.98 26.54
N PRO A 669 17.22 0.24 27.26
CA PRO A 669 18.58 -0.03 26.80
C PRO A 669 18.62 -0.74 25.43
N PRO A 670 19.51 -0.33 24.51
CA PRO A 670 19.73 -1.06 23.26
C PRO A 670 20.32 -2.45 23.54
N THR A 671 20.30 -3.35 22.56
CA THR A 671 20.89 -4.70 22.69
C THR A 671 22.16 -4.81 21.85
N LEU A 672 23.29 -5.14 22.46
CA LEU A 672 24.56 -5.40 21.77
C LEU A 672 24.53 -6.80 21.15
N ILE A 673 24.52 -6.84 19.82
CA ILE A 673 24.46 -8.08 19.05
C ILE A 673 25.72 -8.28 18.23
N ARG A 674 26.10 -9.55 18.02
CA ARG A 674 27.28 -9.98 17.24
C ARG A 674 26.84 -10.91 16.12
N SER A 675 27.28 -10.63 14.90
CA SER A 675 27.02 -11.52 13.77
C SER A 675 28.06 -12.65 13.71
N LYS A 676 27.59 -13.89 13.48
CA LYS A 676 28.41 -15.12 13.41
C LYS A 676 28.94 -15.40 12.01
N ASP A 677 28.11 -15.14 10.99
CA ASP A 677 28.39 -15.50 9.59
C ASP A 677 28.84 -14.30 8.72
N GLY A 678 28.79 -13.08 9.27
CA GLY A 678 29.13 -11.85 8.55
C GLY A 678 29.04 -10.59 9.40
N HIS A 679 28.70 -9.45 8.80
CA HIS A 679 28.73 -8.13 9.44
C HIS A 679 27.42 -7.36 9.18
N PHE A 680 27.09 -6.40 10.04
CA PHE A 680 25.86 -5.62 9.99
C PHE A 680 25.91 -4.52 8.93
N MET A 681 25.65 -4.90 7.68
CA MET A 681 25.49 -3.99 6.54
C MET A 681 24.04 -3.54 6.35
N ASP A 682 23.83 -2.44 5.62
CA ASP A 682 22.50 -1.91 5.30
C ASP A 682 21.79 -2.72 4.19
N LYS A 683 22.54 -3.57 3.49
CA LYS A 683 22.11 -4.45 2.41
C LYS A 683 22.75 -5.83 2.61
N PRO A 684 22.18 -6.91 2.03
CA PRO A 684 22.73 -8.27 2.15
C PRO A 684 24.13 -8.45 1.51
N ASP A 685 24.54 -7.54 0.63
CA ASP A 685 25.78 -7.65 -0.13
C ASP A 685 27.02 -7.38 0.74
N SER A 686 28.04 -8.22 0.63
CA SER A 686 29.36 -8.01 1.27
C SER A 686 30.22 -7.08 0.43
N VAL A 687 29.86 -5.79 0.41
CA VAL A 687 30.57 -4.75 -0.35
C VAL A 687 31.59 -4.01 0.50
N ILE A 688 32.73 -3.65 -0.10
CA ILE A 688 33.79 -2.85 0.48
C ILE A 688 33.61 -1.42 0.00
N SER A 689 33.70 -0.43 0.88
CA SER A 689 33.52 0.97 0.52
C SER A 689 34.84 1.67 0.24
N LEU A 690 34.91 2.42 -0.87
CA LEU A 690 36.08 3.18 -1.28
C LEU A 690 35.75 4.67 -1.47
N ILE A 691 36.64 5.53 -1.00
CA ILE A 691 36.62 6.97 -1.23
C ILE A 691 37.90 7.38 -1.95
N ASN A 692 37.75 8.24 -2.96
CA ASN A 692 38.87 8.90 -3.61
C ASN A 692 39.09 10.28 -2.96
N LEU A 693 40.28 10.51 -2.40
CA LEU A 693 40.64 11.76 -1.74
C LEU A 693 40.79 12.93 -2.72
N ALA A 694 41.07 12.66 -4.00
CA ALA A 694 41.06 13.69 -5.02
C ALA A 694 39.66 14.28 -5.23
N THR A 695 38.62 13.44 -5.15
CA THR A 695 37.22 13.89 -5.20
C THR A 695 36.85 14.76 -4.01
N LEU A 696 37.35 14.41 -2.80
CA LEU A 696 37.12 15.25 -1.62
C LEU A 696 37.76 16.63 -1.76
N ARG A 697 39.01 16.71 -2.24
CA ARG A 697 39.68 18.00 -2.46
C ARG A 697 38.97 18.88 -3.49
N ASP A 698 38.45 18.30 -4.57
CA ASP A 698 37.61 19.04 -5.54
C ASP A 698 36.32 19.56 -4.89
N LEU A 699 35.69 18.80 -3.99
CA LEU A 699 34.54 19.28 -3.21
C LEU A 699 34.92 20.39 -2.23
N GLU A 700 36.04 20.26 -1.51
CA GLU A 700 36.55 21.27 -0.59
C GLU A 700 36.83 22.59 -1.30
N GLU A 701 37.45 22.53 -2.49
CA GLU A 701 37.71 23.69 -3.33
C GLU A 701 36.40 24.35 -3.81
N ARG A 702 35.43 23.55 -4.25
CA ARG A 702 34.12 24.05 -4.74
C ARG A 702 33.24 24.64 -3.65
N TRP A 703 33.25 24.04 -2.47
CA TRP A 703 32.38 24.44 -1.35
C TRP A 703 33.08 25.39 -0.38
N GLY A 704 34.39 25.61 -0.54
CA GLY A 704 35.18 26.50 0.33
C GLY A 704 35.18 26.06 1.79
N THR A 705 35.02 24.76 2.05
CA THR A 705 34.92 24.17 3.39
C THR A 705 35.69 22.86 3.43
N GLU A 706 36.51 22.65 4.45
CA GLU A 706 37.27 21.41 4.67
C GLU A 706 36.32 20.24 5.02
N ILE A 707 36.57 19.07 4.45
CA ILE A 707 35.74 17.88 4.60
C ILE A 707 36.60 16.75 5.15
N ASP A 708 36.44 16.46 6.46
CA ASP A 708 37.08 15.29 7.06
C ASP A 708 36.69 13.99 6.33
N PRO A 709 37.64 13.24 5.74
CA PRO A 709 37.34 12.00 5.01
C PRO A 709 36.65 10.93 5.85
N LEU A 710 36.86 10.91 7.17
CA LEU A 710 36.25 9.92 8.07
C LEU A 710 34.74 10.08 8.22
N ARG A 711 34.15 11.22 7.78
CA ARG A 711 32.70 11.40 7.64
C ARG A 711 32.06 10.31 6.78
N PHE A 712 32.79 9.84 5.76
CA PHE A 712 32.28 8.86 4.79
C PHE A 712 32.39 7.42 5.25
N ARG A 713 33.11 7.18 6.35
CA ARG A 713 33.26 5.88 7.00
C ARG A 713 33.60 4.75 6.01
N ALA A 714 34.47 5.06 5.05
CA ALA A 714 34.90 4.13 4.03
C ALA A 714 35.93 3.14 4.59
N ASN A 715 36.03 1.96 3.98
CA ASN A 715 37.05 0.96 4.32
C ASN A 715 38.39 1.34 3.70
N LEU A 716 38.38 1.80 2.45
CA LEU A 716 39.57 2.13 1.68
C LEU A 716 39.54 3.60 1.26
N TYR A 717 40.64 4.30 1.47
CA TYR A 717 40.84 5.66 0.94
C TYR A 717 42.02 5.65 0.00
N VAL A 718 41.77 5.93 -1.27
CA VAL A 718 42.78 6.03 -2.31
C VAL A 718 42.98 7.48 -2.70
N ASP A 719 44.15 7.79 -3.23
CA ASP A 719 44.41 9.08 -3.84
C ASP A 719 44.78 8.86 -5.30
N THR A 720 43.90 9.25 -6.22
CA THR A 720 44.15 9.08 -7.66
C THR A 720 44.75 10.31 -8.34
N GLY A 721 44.82 11.44 -7.63
CA GLY A 721 45.13 12.73 -8.23
C GLY A 721 44.05 13.25 -9.21
N ARG A 722 42.98 12.49 -9.50
CA ARG A 722 41.90 12.87 -10.43
C ARG A 722 40.53 12.78 -9.72
N PRO A 723 39.84 13.91 -9.52
CA PRO A 723 38.50 13.92 -8.92
C PRO A 723 37.49 13.11 -9.74
N TRP A 724 36.56 12.44 -9.07
CA TRP A 724 35.40 11.69 -9.62
C TRP A 724 35.72 10.46 -10.46
N GLU A 725 37.00 10.18 -10.72
CA GLU A 725 37.44 9.09 -11.59
C GLU A 725 36.98 7.70 -11.11
N GLU A 726 36.73 7.53 -9.81
CA GLU A 726 36.22 6.28 -9.26
C GLU A 726 34.85 5.88 -9.83
N PHE A 727 34.06 6.83 -10.34
CA PHE A 727 32.78 6.55 -10.96
C PHE A 727 32.91 5.90 -12.34
N ASP A 728 34.02 6.11 -13.02
CA ASP A 728 34.29 5.50 -14.32
C ASP A 728 34.65 4.02 -14.18
N TRP A 729 35.01 3.57 -12.98
CA TRP A 729 35.39 2.19 -12.73
C TRP A 729 34.18 1.27 -12.53
N VAL A 730 32.96 1.80 -12.40
CA VAL A 730 31.75 0.98 -12.21
C VAL A 730 31.64 -0.07 -13.32
N ASP A 731 31.36 -1.32 -12.93
CA ASP A 731 31.36 -2.51 -13.77
C ASP A 731 32.73 -2.95 -14.33
N GLN A 732 33.82 -2.31 -13.89
CA GLN A 732 35.19 -2.69 -14.24
C GLN A 732 35.90 -3.39 -13.06
N GLU A 733 36.99 -4.08 -13.38
CA GLU A 733 37.91 -4.57 -12.37
C GLU A 733 38.95 -3.50 -12.04
N VAL A 734 39.45 -3.49 -10.81
CA VAL A 734 40.60 -2.69 -10.36
C VAL A 734 41.47 -3.56 -9.48
N ARG A 735 42.79 -3.45 -9.59
CA ARG A 735 43.72 -4.21 -8.77
C ARG A 735 44.40 -3.29 -7.76
N LEU A 736 44.40 -3.69 -6.50
CA LEU A 736 45.11 -2.99 -5.43
C LEU A 736 45.97 -4.02 -4.69
N GLY A 737 47.29 -3.85 -4.76
CA GLY A 737 48.23 -4.88 -4.30
C GLY A 737 47.98 -6.23 -5.00
N ASP A 738 47.75 -7.27 -4.19
CA ASP A 738 47.47 -8.64 -4.67
C ASP A 738 45.99 -8.94 -4.90
N VAL A 739 45.11 -7.97 -4.65
CA VAL A 739 43.66 -8.18 -4.71
C VAL A 739 43.07 -7.48 -5.93
N THR A 740 42.34 -8.25 -6.74
CA THR A 740 41.47 -7.72 -7.80
C THR A 740 40.08 -7.52 -7.21
N PHE A 741 39.53 -6.34 -7.43
CA PHE A 741 38.18 -5.96 -7.05
C PHE A 741 37.35 -5.73 -8.31
N ARG A 742 36.08 -6.12 -8.30
CA ARG A 742 35.07 -5.60 -9.22
C ARG A 742 34.39 -4.40 -8.57
N VAL A 743 34.32 -3.27 -9.26
CA VAL A 743 33.58 -2.09 -8.78
C VAL A 743 32.12 -2.29 -9.14
N ASP A 744 31.28 -2.30 -8.12
CA ASP A 744 29.88 -2.73 -8.25
C ASP A 744 28.94 -1.56 -8.58
N ARG A 745 29.02 -0.46 -7.82
CA ARG A 745 28.13 0.70 -7.96
C ARG A 745 28.64 1.93 -7.23
N ARG A 746 28.09 3.09 -7.58
CA ARG A 746 28.30 4.34 -6.84
C ARG A 746 27.71 4.26 -5.43
N ASN A 747 28.31 4.96 -4.49
CA ASN A 747 27.91 4.95 -3.08
C ASN A 747 27.11 6.20 -2.70
N GLY A 748 25.79 6.05 -2.56
CA GLY A 748 24.88 7.09 -2.09
C GLY A 748 25.10 7.44 -0.63
N ARG A 749 25.37 8.72 -0.33
CA ARG A 749 25.64 9.20 1.02
C ARG A 749 24.38 9.62 1.75
N CYS A 750 24.41 9.49 3.07
CA CYS A 750 23.28 9.66 3.98
C CYS A 750 23.65 10.64 5.10
N GLY A 751 22.68 11.00 5.95
CA GLY A 751 22.87 12.01 7.00
C GLY A 751 23.95 11.70 8.06
N ALA A 752 24.59 10.52 8.02
CA ALA A 752 25.76 10.24 8.85
C ALA A 752 26.98 11.12 8.48
N THR A 753 27.14 11.48 7.20
CA THR A 753 28.26 12.32 6.74
C THR A 753 28.18 13.75 7.25
N ASN A 754 27.00 14.16 7.73
CA ASN A 754 26.76 15.49 8.28
C ASN A 754 27.40 15.67 9.66
N VAL A 755 27.75 14.57 10.33
CA VAL A 755 28.36 14.60 11.66
C VAL A 755 29.88 14.67 11.52
N ASN A 756 30.48 15.67 12.15
CA ASN A 756 31.91 15.82 12.23
C ASN A 756 32.52 14.73 13.14
N PRO A 757 33.47 13.91 12.65
CA PRO A 757 34.03 12.82 13.44
C PRO A 757 34.95 13.29 14.60
N ALA A 758 35.43 14.54 14.56
CA ALA A 758 36.26 15.11 15.61
C ALA A 758 35.43 15.83 16.69
N SER A 759 34.47 16.68 16.29
CA SER A 759 33.65 17.47 17.23
C SER A 759 32.35 16.78 17.65
N GLY A 760 31.88 15.83 16.84
CA GLY A 760 30.65 15.12 17.06
C GLY A 760 29.37 15.92 16.83
N VAL A 761 29.47 17.05 16.15
CA VAL A 761 28.35 17.95 15.84
C VAL A 761 27.93 17.81 14.38
N ARG A 762 26.63 17.97 14.10
CA ARG A 762 26.11 18.14 12.74
C ARG A 762 26.41 19.54 12.22
N ASP A 763 27.50 19.67 11.49
CA ASP A 763 28.03 20.96 11.03
C ASP A 763 27.90 21.15 9.51
N MET A 764 27.50 20.13 8.75
CA MET A 764 27.36 20.21 7.29
C MET A 764 26.12 19.44 6.80
N ASP A 765 25.58 19.78 5.62
CA ASP A 765 24.64 18.95 4.87
C ASP A 765 25.25 18.45 3.57
N ILE A 766 26.06 17.38 3.66
CA ILE A 766 26.79 16.83 2.51
C ILE A 766 25.83 16.19 1.48
N PRO A 767 24.86 15.32 1.85
CA PRO A 767 23.92 14.75 0.88
C PRO A 767 23.03 15.79 0.20
N GLY A 768 22.59 16.83 0.92
CA GLY A 768 21.86 17.96 0.33
C GLY A 768 22.74 18.77 -0.63
N SER A 769 23.98 19.07 -0.24
CA SER A 769 24.95 19.81 -1.07
C SER A 769 25.31 19.03 -2.35
N LEU A 770 25.54 17.72 -2.25
CA LEU A 770 25.76 16.86 -3.43
C LEU A 770 24.56 16.91 -4.39
N ARG A 771 23.33 16.79 -3.85
CA ARG A 771 22.11 16.89 -4.68
C ARG A 771 21.99 18.24 -5.35
N ALA A 772 22.31 19.32 -4.65
CA ALA A 772 22.26 20.68 -5.17
C ALA A 772 23.31 20.93 -6.27
N SER A 773 24.54 20.41 -6.09
CA SER A 773 25.66 20.61 -7.02
C SER A 773 25.61 19.66 -8.23
N PHE A 774 25.18 18.41 -8.04
CA PHE A 774 25.35 17.34 -9.04
C PHE A 774 24.05 16.60 -9.41
N GLY A 775 22.93 16.86 -8.73
CA GLY A 775 21.65 16.18 -8.97
C GLY A 775 21.55 14.77 -8.38
N HIS A 776 22.56 14.30 -7.65
CA HIS A 776 22.60 13.02 -6.94
C HIS A 776 23.29 13.17 -5.58
N LYS A 777 23.19 12.16 -4.70
CA LYS A 777 23.87 12.14 -3.38
C LYS A 777 25.09 11.19 -3.33
N ASP A 778 25.53 10.70 -4.48
CA ASP A 778 26.62 9.72 -4.57
C ASP A 778 28.01 10.34 -4.40
N LEU A 779 28.89 9.63 -3.68
CA LEU A 779 30.31 9.95 -3.53
C LEU A 779 31.09 8.67 -3.22
N GLY A 780 32.17 8.36 -3.94
CA GLY A 780 32.86 7.07 -3.80
C GLY A 780 32.08 5.87 -4.34
N VAL A 781 32.65 4.68 -4.21
CA VAL A 781 32.12 3.44 -4.82
C VAL A 781 32.12 2.26 -3.87
N TYR A 782 31.32 1.24 -4.20
CA TYR A 782 31.34 -0.07 -3.58
C TYR A 782 32.11 -1.07 -4.46
N LEU A 783 32.89 -1.94 -3.82
CA LEU A 783 33.74 -2.96 -4.45
C LEU A 783 33.36 -4.36 -3.94
N THR A 784 33.61 -5.39 -4.74
CA THR A 784 33.66 -6.79 -4.29
C THR A 784 35.02 -7.40 -4.61
N ALA A 785 35.65 -8.08 -3.64
CA ALA A 785 36.93 -8.76 -3.87
C ALA A 785 36.72 -10.01 -4.74
N GLU A 786 37.36 -10.05 -5.91
CA GLU A 786 37.32 -11.16 -6.86
C GLU A 786 38.44 -12.18 -6.64
N THR A 787 39.53 -11.77 -5.98
CA THR A 787 40.61 -12.65 -5.53
C THR A 787 40.83 -12.51 -4.02
N SER A 788 41.38 -13.55 -3.41
CA SER A 788 41.86 -13.48 -2.02
C SER A 788 43.31 -13.00 -2.01
N GLY A 789 43.67 -12.14 -1.07
CA GLY A 789 45.02 -11.57 -0.99
C GLY A 789 45.15 -10.58 0.15
N THR A 790 46.31 -9.96 0.28
CA THR A 790 46.57 -8.91 1.29
C THR A 790 46.70 -7.57 0.59
N ILE A 791 46.13 -6.54 1.18
CA ILE A 791 46.39 -5.15 0.80
C ILE A 791 47.02 -4.41 1.98
N ALA A 792 47.92 -3.47 1.68
CA ALA A 792 48.62 -2.63 2.64
C ALA A 792 48.59 -1.16 2.20
N ILE A 793 48.76 -0.25 3.16
CA ILE A 793 48.95 1.18 2.84
C ILE A 793 50.16 1.32 1.90
N GLU A 794 50.09 2.27 0.97
CA GLU A 794 51.03 2.50 -0.13
C GLU A 794 50.94 1.48 -1.30
N ASP A 795 50.05 0.49 -1.23
CA ASP A 795 49.80 -0.37 -2.39
C ASP A 795 49.30 0.43 -3.59
N LYS A 796 49.84 0.09 -4.76
CA LYS A 796 49.50 0.75 -6.02
C LYS A 796 48.16 0.25 -6.54
N LEU A 797 47.34 1.19 -6.99
CA LEU A 797 46.10 0.92 -7.71
C LEU A 797 46.41 0.77 -9.20
N MET A 798 46.19 -0.41 -9.76
CA MET A 798 46.35 -0.71 -11.18
C MET A 798 44.98 -0.94 -11.82
N ARG A 799 44.75 -0.32 -12.97
CA ARG A 799 43.60 -0.66 -13.82
C ARG A 799 43.94 -1.90 -14.64
N PRO A 800 43.00 -2.83 -14.86
CA PRO A 800 43.16 -3.81 -15.91
C PRO A 800 43.15 -3.06 -17.25
N PHE A 801 44.26 -3.18 -17.98
CA PHE A 801 44.23 -3.00 -19.42
C PHE A 801 43.55 -4.24 -19.99
N THR A 802 42.25 -4.18 -20.20
CA THR A 802 41.56 -5.04 -21.15
C THR A 802 40.91 -4.13 -22.17
N ALA A 803 41.51 -4.11 -23.37
CA ALA A 803 40.77 -3.68 -24.56
C ALA A 803 39.42 -4.41 -24.54
N PRO A 804 38.31 -3.73 -24.86
CA PRO A 804 37.00 -4.34 -24.79
C PRO A 804 37.04 -5.65 -25.57
N LYS A 805 36.69 -6.77 -24.91
CA LYS A 805 36.26 -7.96 -25.64
C LYS A 805 35.03 -7.53 -26.41
N MET A 806 35.22 -7.23 -27.70
CA MET A 806 34.12 -7.10 -28.63
C MET A 806 33.23 -8.34 -28.44
N PRO A 807 31.92 -8.18 -28.15
CA PRO A 807 31.01 -9.27 -28.43
C PRO A 807 31.19 -9.66 -29.90
N ALA A 808 31.21 -10.96 -30.15
CA ALA A 808 31.41 -11.53 -31.48
C ALA A 808 30.58 -10.77 -32.52
N ALA A 809 31.23 -10.46 -33.65
CA ALA A 809 30.72 -9.64 -34.73
C ALA A 809 29.21 -9.82 -35.00
N ALA A 810 28.39 -8.92 -34.47
CA ALA A 810 27.20 -8.47 -35.17
C ALA A 810 27.69 -7.43 -36.18
N GLY A 811 27.46 -7.69 -37.47
CA GLY A 811 28.10 -7.00 -38.58
C GLY A 811 28.03 -5.48 -38.51
N LYS A 812 29.08 -4.84 -39.04
CA LYS A 812 29.12 -3.40 -39.32
C LYS A 812 27.81 -2.95 -39.97
N LEU A 813 27.06 -2.09 -39.27
CA LEU A 813 26.15 -1.16 -39.90
C LEU A 813 26.70 0.24 -39.64
N ASN A 814 27.29 0.84 -40.68
CA ASN A 814 27.52 2.27 -40.75
C ASN A 814 26.16 2.98 -40.57
N GLY A 815 26.00 3.73 -39.49
CA GLY A 815 24.79 4.51 -39.26
C GLY A 815 24.96 5.49 -38.10
N SER A 816 24.53 6.73 -38.31
CA SER A 816 24.44 7.82 -37.33
C SER A 816 24.03 7.36 -35.93
N ALA A 817 24.64 7.92 -34.88
CA ALA A 817 24.19 7.74 -33.50
C ALA A 817 22.65 7.84 -33.41
N GLY A 818 22.01 6.74 -32.99
CA GLY A 818 20.55 6.64 -32.94
C GLY A 818 19.97 7.74 -32.07
N ARG A 819 18.80 8.28 -32.45
CA ARG A 819 18.15 9.33 -31.66
C ARG A 819 17.70 8.74 -30.33
N ARG A 820 17.85 9.50 -29.26
CA ARG A 820 17.41 9.11 -27.92
C ARG A 820 16.09 9.77 -27.59
N PHE A 821 15.22 9.06 -26.86
CA PHE A 821 13.91 9.54 -26.47
C PHE A 821 13.70 9.33 -24.97
N ILE A 822 13.44 10.41 -24.24
CA ILE A 822 13.25 10.38 -22.80
C ILE A 822 11.77 10.31 -22.45
N CYS A 823 11.44 9.37 -21.57
CA CYS A 823 10.11 9.21 -21.00
C CYS A 823 9.80 10.35 -20.02
N ARG A 824 8.68 11.07 -20.23
CA ARG A 824 8.21 12.09 -19.27
C ARG A 824 7.72 11.55 -17.93
N GLY A 825 7.51 10.23 -17.80
CA GLY A 825 7.00 9.59 -16.59
C GLY A 825 8.09 9.23 -15.58
N CYS A 826 9.17 8.59 -16.04
CA CYS A 826 10.24 8.07 -15.19
C CYS A 826 11.65 8.41 -15.67
N TYR A 827 11.79 9.24 -16.70
CA TYR A 827 13.07 9.64 -17.28
C TYR A 827 13.89 8.52 -17.93
N TYR A 828 13.31 7.32 -18.11
CA TYR A 828 13.87 6.26 -18.95
C TYR A 828 14.20 6.78 -20.34
N ILE A 829 15.40 6.47 -20.83
CA ILE A 829 15.87 6.88 -22.15
C ILE A 829 15.83 5.67 -23.08
N TYR A 830 14.90 5.68 -24.02
CA TYR A 830 14.92 4.77 -25.15
C TYR A 830 16.02 5.22 -26.13
N SER A 831 16.93 4.32 -26.47
CA SER A 831 18.03 4.57 -27.40
C SER A 831 17.81 3.71 -28.65
N GLU A 832 17.66 4.33 -29.82
CA GLU A 832 17.39 3.60 -31.07
C GLU A 832 18.50 2.60 -31.42
N ASP A 833 19.76 2.94 -31.14
CA ASP A 833 20.94 2.09 -31.29
C ASP A 833 20.94 0.88 -30.33
N ALA A 834 20.43 1.03 -29.12
CA ALA A 834 20.40 -0.05 -28.13
C ALA A 834 19.14 -0.94 -28.25
N GLY A 835 18.01 -0.39 -28.71
CA GLY A 835 16.72 -1.07 -28.68
C GLY A 835 16.28 -1.43 -27.25
N VAL A 836 15.36 -2.39 -27.12
CA VAL A 836 15.00 -3.03 -25.84
C VAL A 836 14.85 -4.54 -26.05
N PRO A 837 15.97 -5.29 -26.14
CA PRO A 837 15.92 -6.71 -26.51
C PRO A 837 15.09 -7.56 -25.54
N GLY A 838 15.09 -7.20 -24.25
CA GLY A 838 14.27 -7.86 -23.22
C GLY A 838 12.75 -7.73 -23.43
N ASP A 839 12.32 -6.78 -24.25
CA ASP A 839 10.91 -6.55 -24.62
C ASP A 839 10.66 -6.81 -26.12
N GLY A 840 11.54 -7.58 -26.77
CA GLY A 840 11.39 -7.96 -28.18
C GLY A 840 11.68 -6.85 -29.18
N ILE A 841 12.30 -5.74 -28.76
CA ILE A 841 12.65 -4.62 -29.62
C ILE A 841 14.14 -4.69 -29.94
N ALA A 842 14.48 -5.02 -31.19
CA ALA A 842 15.86 -5.20 -31.60
C ALA A 842 16.65 -3.88 -31.55
N PRO A 843 17.97 -3.93 -31.27
CA PRO A 843 18.88 -2.79 -31.47
C PRO A 843 18.77 -2.26 -32.90
N GLY A 844 18.77 -0.93 -33.06
CA GLY A 844 18.54 -0.25 -34.34
C GLY A 844 17.06 0.06 -34.65
N THR A 845 16.10 -0.35 -33.81
CA THR A 845 14.69 -0.01 -34.00
C THR A 845 14.48 1.50 -33.79
N THR A 846 14.04 2.22 -34.81
CA THR A 846 13.77 3.66 -34.67
C THR A 846 12.54 3.90 -33.79
N TYR A 847 12.46 5.05 -33.13
CA TYR A 847 11.31 5.43 -32.33
C TYR A 847 10.02 5.45 -33.16
N GLN A 848 10.10 5.75 -34.45
CA GLN A 848 8.96 5.68 -35.37
C GLN A 848 8.48 4.23 -35.56
N GLN A 849 9.40 3.26 -35.62
CA GLN A 849 9.11 1.83 -35.80
C GLN A 849 8.56 1.12 -34.56
N LEU A 850 8.64 1.72 -33.36
CA LEU A 850 7.97 1.18 -32.18
C LEU A 850 6.45 1.10 -32.44
N GLN A 851 5.79 0.03 -32.01
CA GLN A 851 4.33 -0.07 -32.14
C GLN A 851 3.61 1.09 -31.42
N GLU A 852 2.43 1.53 -31.86
CA GLU A 852 1.72 2.64 -31.20
C GLU A 852 1.34 2.34 -29.75
N ASN A 853 1.12 1.06 -29.44
CA ASN A 853 0.87 0.56 -28.09
C ASN A 853 2.15 0.36 -27.25
N TYR A 854 3.33 0.73 -27.78
CA TYR A 854 4.58 0.68 -27.03
C TYR A 854 4.45 1.50 -25.74
N ARG A 855 4.88 0.88 -24.65
CA ARG A 855 4.91 1.49 -23.33
C ARG A 855 6.34 1.53 -22.85
N CYS A 856 6.73 2.63 -22.22
CA CYS A 856 8.01 2.73 -21.53
C CYS A 856 8.19 1.51 -20.61
N PRO A 857 9.29 0.75 -20.74
CA PRO A 857 9.48 -0.51 -20.03
C PRO A 857 9.61 -0.31 -18.50
N ASP A 858 9.96 0.90 -18.09
CA ASP A 858 10.10 1.24 -16.67
C ASP A 858 8.79 1.64 -15.99
N CYS A 859 7.95 2.47 -16.64
CA CYS A 859 6.78 3.08 -16.01
C CYS A 859 5.45 2.93 -16.75
N GLY A 860 5.43 2.24 -17.90
CA GLY A 860 4.22 1.99 -18.66
C GLY A 860 3.67 3.20 -19.42
N THR A 861 4.38 4.34 -19.41
CA THR A 861 4.00 5.58 -20.10
C THR A 861 3.89 5.33 -21.60
N ASP A 862 2.79 5.77 -22.22
CA ASP A 862 2.53 5.60 -23.64
C ASP A 862 3.64 6.21 -24.51
N LYS A 863 3.92 5.57 -25.65
CA LYS A 863 4.87 6.02 -26.67
C LYS A 863 4.80 7.54 -26.89
N GLY A 864 3.61 8.10 -27.16
CA GLY A 864 3.43 9.53 -27.45
C GLY A 864 3.89 10.52 -26.37
N LYS A 865 4.22 10.06 -25.16
CA LYS A 865 4.77 10.89 -24.08
C LYS A 865 6.29 10.77 -23.90
N LEU A 866 6.97 10.04 -24.77
CA LEU A 866 8.42 10.10 -24.93
C LEU A 866 8.75 11.27 -25.87
N ARG A 867 9.75 12.08 -25.51
CA ARG A 867 10.22 13.21 -26.33
C ARG A 867 11.69 13.00 -26.70
N PRO A 868 12.18 13.62 -27.79
CA PRO A 868 13.61 13.62 -28.09
C PRO A 868 14.42 14.04 -26.86
N HIS A 869 15.39 13.21 -26.49
CA HIS A 869 16.33 13.47 -25.43
C HIS A 869 17.45 14.32 -26.04
N VAL A 870 17.47 15.60 -25.66
CA VAL A 870 18.58 16.51 -25.95
C VAL A 870 19.51 16.42 -24.74
N ALA A 871 20.75 15.97 -24.97
CA ALA A 871 21.76 15.76 -23.93
C ALA A 871 22.08 17.07 -23.19
#